data_AF-A0A024U5N1-F1
#
_entry.id   AF-A0A024U5N1-F1
#
_cell.length_a   1.000
_cell.length_b   1.000
_cell.length_c   1.000
_cell.angle_alpha   90.00
_cell.angle_beta   90.00
_cell.angle_gamma   90.00
#
_symmetry.space_group_name_H-M   'P 1'
#
loop_
_entity.id
_entity.type
_entity.pdbx_description
1 polymer ?
#
loop_
_entity_poly.entity_id
_entity_poly.type
_entity_poly.pdbx_seq_one_letter_code
_entity_poly.pdbx_strand_id
1 'polypeptide(L)'
;MQVPWLRTLWFVCMVCLSSVAASTATVTLQSSVAGAQTSVDVSLTTTIVVPVGGSIRMTFPSGFTVKPTAFMSPVGIDASSALSIVGVVPRITIATAAVAVGVVSFTLDGVFNPGVGTTLMFNVSTYDAAGVLLEAASVAGTAISSNPALLAALSSNSTAGSNEPWKFMFTTLVTLPVGSILRATFPARYAVLSPIVLDTTGFGATTYTVSAVGNNVSIYINTFALVPGTYNYTLQGITNPGTSCNEFYDEACLTAWEDIIVSTLDMDAKVYQRVSLPGVPIIKSHLRFARVRTTATTPNTITSAYVLLNLMTPIPVGGSITATFPSGYDLNPSGSTIVAYNSGINGMSTAVISGQTLTITIAGTPVASQNGVRFTLNGVRTPPLHATGSYIVRTFDSYNNILEESANIGGVGCRFLNDCSGHGDCTLMSSTCVCHPGFGASTDVTDYKAPDCSLRTCPSDLAWSDVPTSKSLAHQTVLECSGRGLCNRTSGLCQCVPGYEGSACQRTSCPKNCSGHGRCMSISEWSRSTSALPLSTPTTHTAWDANRIFGCVCDSSWPVGLGAGETRVAEWFGADCSLRHCPSGNDPLTPQDETDCSGVPAPGGVGVGVAGNKCFVECSNRGVCYFQTGKCRCATGFSGSACHRQDVLSDNTPLSVVEVFMGGW
;
A
#
# COMPACT_ATOMS: atom_id res chain seq x y z
N MET A 1 -45.45 18.04 49.28
CA MET A 1 -46.20 19.31 49.44
C MET A 1 -46.94 19.59 48.14
N GLN A 2 -48.26 19.40 48.13
CA GLN A 2 -49.17 19.90 47.10
C GLN A 2 -49.51 21.36 47.44
N VAL A 3 -49.46 22.30 46.48
CA VAL A 3 -50.40 23.43 46.35
C VAL A 3 -50.42 23.91 44.87
N PRO A 4 -51.61 24.15 44.27
CA PRO A 4 -51.83 24.60 42.89
C PRO A 4 -52.07 26.11 42.77
N TRP A 5 -51.84 26.71 41.60
CA TRP A 5 -52.51 27.96 41.18
C TRP A 5 -52.77 27.97 39.67
N LEU A 6 -54.04 27.79 39.31
CA LEU A 6 -54.64 28.00 37.99
C LEU A 6 -55.81 28.95 38.23
N ARG A 7 -55.73 30.18 37.70
CA ARG A 7 -56.84 31.09 37.36
C ARG A 7 -56.33 32.54 37.27
N THR A 8 -56.04 33.02 36.06
CA THR A 8 -56.47 34.36 35.63
C THR A 8 -56.32 34.49 34.11
N LEU A 9 -57.42 34.49 33.38
CA LEU A 9 -57.57 35.27 32.15
C LEU A 9 -59.07 35.38 31.84
N TRP A 10 -59.58 36.56 32.19
CA TRP A 10 -60.93 37.03 31.91
C TRP A 10 -61.04 37.47 30.44
N PHE A 11 -62.10 36.96 29.80
CA PHE A 11 -62.99 37.63 28.85
C PHE A 11 -62.74 39.11 28.53
N VAL A 12 -62.60 39.42 27.22
CA VAL A 12 -63.34 40.40 26.36
C VAL A 12 -62.86 40.08 24.93
N CYS A 13 -63.65 39.67 23.93
CA CYS A 13 -64.76 40.36 23.31
C CYS A 13 -65.61 39.35 22.53
N MET A 14 -66.89 39.26 22.86
CA MET A 14 -67.92 38.56 22.10
C MET A 14 -68.55 39.61 21.18
N VAL A 15 -68.18 39.60 19.90
CA VAL A 15 -68.93 40.25 18.82
C VAL A 15 -69.39 39.13 17.91
N CYS A 16 -70.70 39.07 17.68
CA CYS A 16 -71.39 38.07 16.88
C CYS A 16 -70.63 37.69 15.60
N LEU A 17 -70.12 36.47 15.55
CA LEU A 17 -69.86 35.77 14.29
C LEU A 17 -70.87 34.64 14.23
N SER A 18 -71.89 34.88 13.41
CA SER A 18 -72.77 33.87 12.84
C SER A 18 -72.03 32.56 12.60
N SER A 19 -72.63 31.46 13.03
CA SER A 19 -72.22 30.10 12.71
C SER A 19 -72.04 29.97 11.19
N VAL A 20 -70.79 29.98 10.74
CA VAL A 20 -70.38 29.79 9.35
C VAL A 20 -70.79 28.38 8.95
N ALA A 21 -71.62 28.24 7.91
CA ALA A 21 -72.07 26.94 7.43
C ALA A 21 -70.86 26.08 7.03
N ALA A 22 -70.84 24.82 7.45
CA ALA A 22 -69.77 23.89 7.14
C ALA A 22 -69.93 23.40 5.69
N SER A 23 -69.32 24.13 4.74
CA SER A 23 -69.12 23.63 3.38
C SER A 23 -68.27 22.35 3.42
N THR A 24 -68.60 21.34 2.61
CA THR A 24 -67.71 20.18 2.40
C THR A 24 -66.73 20.50 1.28
N ALA A 25 -65.45 20.17 1.47
CA ALA A 25 -64.44 20.36 0.44
C ALA A 25 -63.54 19.12 0.31
N THR A 26 -63.01 18.91 -0.89
CA THR A 26 -61.96 17.95 -1.19
C THR A 26 -60.81 18.66 -1.89
N VAL A 27 -59.60 18.24 -1.57
CA VAL A 27 -58.35 18.72 -2.16
C VAL A 27 -57.51 17.49 -2.49
N THR A 28 -57.18 17.31 -3.76
CA THR A 28 -56.43 16.16 -4.25
C THR A 28 -55.20 16.63 -5.02
N LEU A 29 -54.02 16.21 -4.57
CA LEU A 29 -52.78 16.40 -5.32
C LEU A 29 -52.70 15.33 -6.41
N GLN A 30 -52.50 15.72 -7.67
CA GLN A 30 -52.35 14.75 -8.76
C GLN A 30 -51.04 13.96 -8.70
N SER A 31 -50.04 14.49 -8.01
CA SER A 31 -48.80 13.83 -7.62
C SER A 31 -48.50 14.17 -6.17
N SER A 32 -48.17 13.17 -5.37
CA SER A 32 -47.75 13.34 -3.97
C SER A 32 -46.24 13.15 -3.79
N VAL A 33 -45.45 13.27 -4.87
CA VAL A 33 -43.99 13.11 -4.80
C VAL A 33 -43.33 14.40 -4.30
N ALA A 34 -42.41 14.30 -3.34
CA ALA A 34 -41.71 15.44 -2.75
C ALA A 34 -41.01 16.31 -3.82
N GLY A 35 -41.18 17.64 -3.73
CA GLY A 35 -40.58 18.61 -4.66
C GLY A 35 -41.13 18.59 -6.09
N ALA A 36 -42.01 17.65 -6.44
CA ALA A 36 -42.63 17.62 -7.76
C ALA A 36 -43.58 18.81 -7.93
N GLN A 37 -43.58 19.40 -9.14
CA GLN A 37 -44.65 20.28 -9.56
C GLN A 37 -45.88 19.42 -9.86
N THR A 38 -47.01 19.75 -9.26
CA THR A 38 -48.27 19.03 -9.38
C THR A 38 -49.43 19.99 -9.62
N SER A 39 -50.49 19.46 -10.21
CA SER A 39 -51.79 20.11 -10.26
C SER A 39 -52.63 19.68 -9.06
N VAL A 40 -53.49 20.57 -8.58
CA VAL A 40 -54.30 20.35 -7.39
C VAL A 40 -55.76 20.52 -7.75
N ASP A 41 -56.52 19.43 -7.63
CA ASP A 41 -57.96 19.42 -7.86
C ASP A 41 -58.68 19.82 -6.59
N VAL A 42 -59.49 20.88 -6.67
CA VAL A 42 -60.27 21.43 -5.56
C VAL A 42 -61.74 21.31 -5.90
N SER A 43 -62.52 20.75 -4.99
CA SER A 43 -63.98 20.74 -5.07
C SER A 43 -64.56 21.20 -3.74
N LEU A 44 -65.56 22.07 -3.76
CA LEU A 44 -66.27 22.52 -2.58
C LEU A 44 -67.77 22.60 -2.86
N THR A 45 -68.60 22.29 -1.86
CA THR A 45 -70.05 22.46 -1.96
C THR A 45 -70.43 23.73 -1.20
N THR A 46 -70.82 24.78 -1.93
CA THR A 46 -71.30 26.03 -1.35
C THR A 46 -72.76 25.86 -0.92
N THR A 47 -73.10 26.34 0.28
CA THR A 47 -74.50 26.47 0.73
C THR A 47 -75.01 27.91 0.60
N ILE A 48 -74.12 28.87 0.32
CA ILE A 48 -74.40 30.29 0.16
C ILE A 48 -73.89 30.77 -1.20
N VAL A 49 -74.65 31.64 -1.87
CA VAL A 49 -74.24 32.27 -3.13
C VAL A 49 -73.00 33.14 -2.91
N VAL A 50 -71.94 32.94 -3.69
CA VAL A 50 -70.77 33.84 -3.68
C VAL A 50 -71.01 34.95 -4.72
N PRO A 51 -71.20 36.21 -4.30
CA PRO A 51 -71.59 37.29 -5.21
C PRO A 51 -70.47 37.67 -6.18
N VAL A 52 -70.82 38.38 -7.26
CA VAL A 52 -69.85 39.06 -8.13
C VAL A 52 -68.98 40.00 -7.29
N GLY A 53 -67.66 39.94 -7.49
CA GLY A 53 -66.66 40.64 -6.67
C GLY A 53 -66.23 39.89 -5.40
N GLY A 54 -66.96 38.84 -5.00
CA GLY A 54 -66.57 37.91 -3.94
C GLY A 54 -65.35 37.05 -4.32
N SER A 55 -64.90 36.18 -3.42
CA SER A 55 -63.74 35.33 -3.73
C SER A 55 -63.75 33.95 -3.08
N ILE A 56 -63.21 32.96 -3.79
CA ILE A 56 -62.85 31.64 -3.27
C ILE A 56 -61.35 31.66 -2.98
N ARG A 57 -60.97 31.29 -1.76
CA ARG A 57 -59.58 31.28 -1.29
C ARG A 57 -59.20 29.89 -0.78
N MET A 58 -58.04 29.41 -1.23
CA MET A 58 -57.45 28.16 -0.77
C MET A 58 -56.15 28.46 -0.02
N THR A 59 -56.04 28.05 1.23
CA THR A 59 -54.81 28.18 2.02
C THR A 59 -54.08 26.85 2.05
N PHE A 60 -52.90 26.83 1.43
CA PHE A 60 -51.99 25.69 1.51
C PHE A 60 -51.27 25.67 2.87
N PRO A 61 -51.01 24.48 3.43
CA PRO A 61 -50.19 24.36 4.64
C PRO A 61 -48.71 24.71 4.35
N SER A 62 -47.89 24.85 5.40
CA SER A 62 -46.48 25.20 5.25
C SER A 62 -45.70 24.19 4.38
N GLY A 63 -44.63 24.67 3.76
CA GLY A 63 -43.75 23.89 2.88
C GLY A 63 -44.20 23.83 1.41
N PHE A 64 -45.47 24.11 1.08
CA PHE A 64 -45.89 24.24 -0.31
C PHE A 64 -45.38 25.55 -0.92
N THR A 65 -44.84 25.46 -2.13
CA THR A 65 -44.66 26.65 -2.98
C THR A 65 -45.79 26.71 -3.99
N VAL A 66 -46.56 27.78 -3.96
CA VAL A 66 -47.78 27.91 -4.76
C VAL A 66 -47.59 29.07 -5.74
N LYS A 67 -47.53 28.78 -7.04
CA LYS A 67 -47.41 29.78 -8.12
C LYS A 67 -48.29 29.41 -9.33
N PRO A 68 -49.61 29.22 -9.15
CA PRO A 68 -50.50 28.96 -10.25
C PRO A 68 -50.52 30.13 -11.21
N THR A 69 -50.52 29.84 -12.50
CA THR A 69 -50.68 30.86 -13.56
C THR A 69 -52.12 31.00 -14.02
N ALA A 70 -52.92 29.95 -13.84
CA ALA A 70 -54.35 29.93 -14.11
C ALA A 70 -55.06 28.92 -13.20
N PHE A 71 -56.40 29.02 -13.13
CA PHE A 71 -57.23 27.91 -12.68
C PHE A 71 -57.90 27.31 -13.91
N MET A 72 -57.94 25.98 -13.97
CA MET A 72 -58.39 25.22 -15.12
C MET A 72 -59.67 24.45 -14.79
N SER A 73 -60.40 24.06 -15.83
CA SER A 73 -61.61 23.24 -15.74
C SER A 73 -62.64 23.70 -14.69
N PRO A 74 -62.98 25.02 -14.63
CA PRO A 74 -63.92 25.49 -13.63
C PRO A 74 -65.32 24.93 -13.86
N VAL A 75 -65.92 24.42 -12.79
CA VAL A 75 -67.34 24.05 -12.71
C VAL A 75 -68.01 24.95 -11.70
N GLY A 76 -69.09 25.63 -12.09
CA GLY A 76 -69.81 26.56 -11.22
C GLY A 76 -69.11 27.92 -11.00
N ILE A 77 -67.98 28.17 -11.66
CA ILE A 77 -67.26 29.46 -11.66
C ILE A 77 -67.27 30.03 -13.08
N ASP A 78 -67.57 31.32 -13.20
CA ASP A 78 -67.47 32.02 -14.48
C ASP A 78 -66.03 32.07 -15.00
N ALA A 79 -65.84 31.77 -16.28
CA ALA A 79 -64.52 31.70 -16.93
C ALA A 79 -63.79 33.05 -16.96
N SER A 80 -64.51 34.16 -16.82
CA SER A 80 -63.90 35.50 -16.72
C SER A 80 -63.41 35.86 -15.30
N SER A 81 -63.61 34.97 -14.32
CA SER A 81 -63.11 35.14 -12.95
C SER A 81 -61.59 35.20 -12.93
N ALA A 82 -61.02 36.02 -12.05
CA ALA A 82 -59.59 36.31 -12.05
C ALA A 82 -58.87 35.59 -10.91
N LEU A 83 -57.78 34.91 -11.23
CA LEU A 83 -56.87 34.34 -10.24
C LEU A 83 -55.83 35.38 -9.80
N SER A 84 -55.66 35.50 -8.50
CA SER A 84 -54.59 36.25 -7.85
C SER A 84 -53.98 35.40 -6.74
N ILE A 85 -52.79 35.74 -6.27
CA ILE A 85 -52.15 35.03 -5.18
C ILE A 85 -51.64 36.01 -4.12
N VAL A 86 -51.87 35.66 -2.84
CA VAL A 86 -51.33 36.38 -1.69
C VAL A 86 -50.58 35.37 -0.82
N GLY A 87 -49.25 35.39 -0.86
CA GLY A 87 -48.42 34.38 -0.20
C GLY A 87 -48.66 32.98 -0.78
N VAL A 88 -49.15 32.05 0.05
CA VAL A 88 -49.53 30.67 -0.34
C VAL A 88 -51.04 30.49 -0.50
N VAL A 89 -51.78 31.59 -0.67
CA VAL A 89 -53.24 31.60 -0.75
C VAL A 89 -53.70 32.04 -2.15
N PRO A 90 -53.96 31.08 -3.07
CA PRO A 90 -54.68 31.37 -4.31
C PRO A 90 -56.07 31.93 -4.02
N ARG A 91 -56.39 33.04 -4.66
CA ARG A 91 -57.66 33.75 -4.58
C ARG A 91 -58.26 33.88 -5.96
N ILE A 92 -59.38 33.21 -6.19
CA ILE A 92 -60.22 33.37 -7.37
C ILE A 92 -61.28 34.43 -7.04
N THR A 93 -61.26 35.55 -7.75
CA THR A 93 -62.25 36.63 -7.60
C THR A 93 -63.36 36.44 -8.62
N ILE A 94 -64.59 36.31 -8.14
CA ILE A 94 -65.76 35.98 -8.95
C ILE A 94 -66.12 37.17 -9.84
N ALA A 95 -66.19 36.93 -11.15
CA ALA A 95 -66.52 37.94 -12.14
C ALA A 95 -68.00 37.89 -12.54
N THR A 96 -68.31 37.98 -13.83
CA THR A 96 -69.60 38.44 -14.40
C THR A 96 -70.86 37.72 -13.93
N ALA A 97 -70.76 36.53 -13.36
CA ALA A 97 -71.87 35.79 -12.76
C ALA A 97 -71.53 35.32 -11.34
N ALA A 98 -72.48 35.48 -10.41
CA ALA A 98 -72.37 34.96 -9.05
C ALA A 98 -72.31 33.42 -9.05
N VAL A 99 -71.52 32.84 -8.14
CA VAL A 99 -71.45 31.38 -7.94
C VAL A 99 -72.70 30.94 -7.20
N ALA A 100 -73.54 30.13 -7.86
CA ALA A 100 -74.75 29.60 -7.27
C ALA A 100 -74.46 28.56 -6.19
N VAL A 101 -75.43 28.35 -5.29
CA VAL A 101 -75.41 27.28 -4.30
C VAL A 101 -75.27 25.93 -5.01
N GLY A 102 -74.31 25.11 -4.57
CA GLY A 102 -74.01 23.81 -5.18
C GLY A 102 -72.51 23.49 -5.24
N VAL A 103 -72.17 22.46 -6.01
CA VAL A 103 -70.79 21.99 -6.18
C VAL A 103 -70.04 22.92 -7.12
N VAL A 104 -68.86 23.32 -6.67
CA VAL A 104 -67.92 24.17 -7.39
C VAL A 104 -66.57 23.45 -7.42
N SER A 105 -65.94 23.34 -8.59
CA SER A 105 -64.62 22.71 -8.71
C SER A 105 -63.72 23.43 -9.69
N PHE A 106 -62.41 23.28 -9.51
CA PHE A 106 -61.37 23.82 -10.38
C PHE A 106 -60.04 23.09 -10.10
N THR A 107 -59.12 23.18 -11.05
CA THR A 107 -57.75 22.67 -10.90
C THR A 107 -56.76 23.83 -10.87
N LEU A 108 -55.85 23.83 -9.90
CA LEU A 108 -54.72 24.77 -9.85
C LEU A 108 -53.46 24.12 -10.40
N ASP A 109 -52.73 24.79 -11.28
CA ASP A 109 -51.39 24.39 -11.71
C ASP A 109 -50.30 25.03 -10.82
N GLY A 110 -49.02 24.77 -11.12
CA GLY A 110 -47.93 25.53 -10.51
C GLY A 110 -47.74 25.35 -9.00
N VAL A 111 -48.23 24.23 -8.44
CA VAL A 111 -48.04 23.89 -7.02
C VAL A 111 -46.86 22.93 -6.87
N PHE A 112 -45.91 23.25 -6.00
CA PHE A 112 -44.79 22.36 -5.68
C PHE A 112 -45.03 21.72 -4.31
N ASN A 113 -44.92 20.39 -4.28
CA ASN A 113 -45.07 19.63 -3.05
C ASN A 113 -43.94 19.93 -2.04
N PRO A 114 -44.23 19.92 -0.73
CA PRO A 114 -43.20 20.02 0.31
C PRO A 114 -42.30 18.77 0.33
N GLY A 115 -41.34 18.75 1.24
CA GLY A 115 -40.53 17.58 1.49
C GLY A 115 -41.33 16.42 2.10
N VAL A 116 -40.73 15.23 2.10
CA VAL A 116 -41.33 13.98 2.58
C VAL A 116 -41.95 14.13 3.97
N GLY A 117 -43.18 13.64 4.13
CA GLY A 117 -43.92 13.64 5.39
C GLY A 117 -45.41 13.85 5.17
N THR A 118 -46.16 14.02 6.26
CA THR A 118 -47.58 14.33 6.21
C THR A 118 -47.78 15.84 6.31
N THR A 119 -48.56 16.42 5.41
CA THR A 119 -48.86 17.86 5.43
C THR A 119 -49.89 18.19 6.51
N LEU A 120 -49.96 19.46 6.92
CA LEU A 120 -51.08 19.94 7.72
C LEU A 120 -52.36 20.05 6.88
N MET A 121 -53.47 20.43 7.50
CA MET A 121 -54.76 20.60 6.84
C MET A 121 -54.72 21.74 5.80
N PHE A 122 -55.43 21.53 4.69
CA PHE A 122 -55.76 22.59 3.74
C PHE A 122 -57.03 23.31 4.21
N ASN A 123 -57.13 24.62 3.98
CA ASN A 123 -58.36 25.37 4.26
C ASN A 123 -58.90 25.99 2.97
N VAL A 124 -60.17 25.75 2.67
CA VAL A 124 -60.89 26.37 1.55
C VAL A 124 -61.97 27.26 2.12
N SER A 125 -62.09 28.49 1.64
CA SER A 125 -63.01 29.48 2.19
C SER A 125 -63.59 30.38 1.10
N THR A 126 -64.81 30.84 1.30
CA THR A 126 -65.49 31.78 0.40
C THR A 126 -65.75 33.09 1.11
N TYR A 127 -65.70 34.19 0.37
CA TYR A 127 -65.85 35.55 0.90
C TYR A 127 -66.77 36.37 -0.01
N ASP A 128 -67.50 37.31 0.57
CA ASP A 128 -68.27 38.29 -0.20
C ASP A 128 -67.38 39.38 -0.81
N ALA A 129 -67.99 40.34 -1.52
CA ALA A 129 -67.28 41.43 -2.18
C ALA A 129 -66.61 42.42 -1.20
N ALA A 130 -67.06 42.47 0.06
CA ALA A 130 -66.44 43.27 1.12
C ALA A 130 -65.30 42.53 1.84
N GLY A 131 -65.09 41.24 1.51
CA GLY A 131 -64.06 40.40 2.14
C GLY A 131 -64.52 39.78 3.46
N VAL A 132 -65.82 39.72 3.75
CA VAL A 132 -66.40 39.01 4.90
C VAL A 132 -66.49 37.53 4.57
N LEU A 133 -66.10 36.68 5.53
CA LEU A 133 -66.13 35.22 5.39
C LEU A 133 -67.58 34.73 5.25
N LEU A 134 -67.86 33.96 4.21
CA LEU A 134 -69.16 33.34 3.95
C LEU A 134 -69.18 31.89 4.46
N GLU A 135 -68.26 31.05 3.95
CA GLU A 135 -68.15 29.64 4.29
C GLU A 135 -66.67 29.22 4.40
N ALA A 136 -66.40 28.15 5.15
CA ALA A 136 -65.06 27.57 5.27
C ALA A 136 -65.13 26.04 5.43
N ALA A 137 -64.11 25.36 4.90
CA ALA A 137 -63.91 23.92 5.00
C ALA A 137 -62.43 23.62 5.27
N SER A 138 -62.17 22.66 6.16
CA SER A 138 -60.83 22.11 6.39
C SER A 138 -60.73 20.71 5.80
N VAL A 139 -59.70 20.46 5.01
CA VAL A 139 -59.42 19.18 4.37
C VAL A 139 -58.17 18.57 4.98
N ALA A 140 -58.22 17.29 5.30
CA ALA A 140 -57.09 16.56 5.89
C ALA A 140 -55.84 16.66 4.99
N GLY A 141 -54.67 16.69 5.64
CA GLY A 141 -53.40 16.74 4.94
C GLY A 141 -53.12 15.45 4.15
N THR A 142 -52.18 15.55 3.21
CA THR A 142 -51.79 14.45 2.32
C THR A 142 -50.40 13.93 2.71
N ALA A 143 -50.18 12.62 2.58
CA ALA A 143 -48.86 12.03 2.72
C ALA A 143 -48.03 12.29 1.45
N ILE A 144 -46.87 12.92 1.61
CA ILE A 144 -45.91 13.17 0.54
C ILE A 144 -44.85 12.07 0.55
N SER A 145 -44.73 11.38 -0.57
CA SER A 145 -43.79 10.28 -0.79
C SER A 145 -42.41 10.79 -1.22
N SER A 146 -41.39 9.94 -1.04
CA SER A 146 -40.03 10.25 -1.45
C SER A 146 -39.89 10.34 -2.97
N ASN A 147 -39.08 11.28 -3.40
CA ASN A 147 -38.65 11.42 -4.79
C ASN A 147 -37.48 10.45 -5.06
N PRO A 148 -37.27 10.01 -6.32
CA PRO A 148 -36.01 9.41 -6.75
C PRO A 148 -34.78 10.09 -6.14
N ALA A 149 -33.77 9.27 -5.83
CA ALA A 149 -32.52 9.72 -5.25
C ALA A 149 -31.86 10.78 -6.15
N LEU A 150 -31.26 11.77 -5.50
CA LEU A 150 -30.38 12.73 -6.14
C LEU A 150 -29.19 11.99 -6.75
N LEU A 151 -28.75 12.37 -7.95
CA LEU A 151 -27.41 11.96 -8.41
C LEU A 151 -26.40 12.96 -7.88
N ALA A 152 -25.38 12.52 -7.18
CA ALA A 152 -24.31 13.40 -6.73
C ALA A 152 -22.95 12.69 -6.79
N ALA A 153 -21.91 13.49 -6.83
CA ALA A 153 -20.53 13.05 -6.69
C ALA A 153 -19.76 14.10 -5.87
N LEU A 154 -18.69 13.66 -5.24
CA LEU A 154 -17.78 14.52 -4.51
C LEU A 154 -16.33 14.25 -4.92
N SER A 155 -15.47 15.24 -4.72
CA SER A 155 -14.03 15.08 -4.73
C SER A 155 -13.39 16.03 -3.72
N SER A 156 -12.36 15.57 -3.04
CA SER A 156 -11.59 16.32 -2.06
C SER A 156 -10.18 15.73 -2.00
N ASN A 157 -9.30 16.31 -1.20
CA ASN A 157 -8.03 15.66 -0.93
C ASN A 157 -8.18 14.58 0.15
N SER A 158 -7.32 13.57 0.06
CA SER A 158 -7.28 12.39 0.93
C SER A 158 -6.36 12.58 2.14
N THR A 159 -5.78 13.75 2.37
CA THR A 159 -4.80 13.94 3.45
C THR A 159 -5.48 14.20 4.79
N ALA A 160 -5.09 13.44 5.82
CA ALA A 160 -5.55 13.63 7.19
C ALA A 160 -5.26 15.04 7.71
N GLY A 161 -6.19 15.65 8.44
CA GLY A 161 -6.03 17.00 9.02
C GLY A 161 -5.99 18.15 7.99
N SER A 162 -6.16 17.85 6.71
CA SER A 162 -6.27 18.85 5.63
C SER A 162 -7.56 19.65 5.73
N ASN A 163 -7.50 20.93 5.37
CA ASN A 163 -8.66 21.83 5.20
C ASN A 163 -8.74 22.36 3.75
N GLU A 164 -8.36 21.52 2.78
CA GLU A 164 -8.50 21.83 1.36
C GLU A 164 -9.97 21.82 0.92
N PRO A 165 -10.33 22.52 -0.17
CA PRO A 165 -11.71 22.63 -0.61
C PRO A 165 -12.34 21.30 -1.05
N TRP A 166 -13.59 21.08 -0.66
CA TRP A 166 -14.43 19.97 -1.08
C TRP A 166 -15.30 20.38 -2.26
N LYS A 167 -15.25 19.63 -3.36
CA LYS A 167 -16.03 19.89 -4.57
C LYS A 167 -17.19 18.92 -4.65
N PHE A 168 -18.38 19.46 -4.83
CA PHE A 168 -19.61 18.70 -4.97
C PHE A 168 -20.23 18.96 -6.33
N MET A 169 -20.72 17.89 -6.93
CA MET A 169 -21.61 17.91 -8.09
C MET A 169 -22.92 17.25 -7.71
N PHE A 170 -24.05 17.83 -8.08
CA PHE A 170 -25.34 17.18 -7.93
C PHE A 170 -26.27 17.48 -9.11
N THR A 171 -27.14 16.52 -9.43
CA THR A 171 -28.18 16.65 -10.45
C THR A 171 -29.54 16.46 -9.81
N THR A 172 -30.32 17.54 -9.73
CA THR A 172 -31.71 17.53 -9.24
C THR A 172 -32.68 17.31 -10.39
N LEU A 173 -33.71 16.49 -10.16
CA LEU A 173 -34.80 16.27 -11.13
C LEU A 173 -36.01 17.16 -10.86
N VAL A 174 -36.00 17.89 -9.75
CA VAL A 174 -37.04 18.83 -9.35
C VAL A 174 -36.51 20.24 -9.37
N THR A 175 -37.41 21.19 -9.62
CA THR A 175 -37.15 22.60 -9.34
C THR A 175 -36.98 22.76 -7.83
N LEU A 176 -35.94 23.48 -7.41
CA LEU A 176 -35.71 23.90 -6.03
C LEU A 176 -36.17 25.36 -5.90
N PRO A 177 -37.35 25.64 -5.33
CA PRO A 177 -37.84 26.99 -5.13
C PRO A 177 -36.91 27.87 -4.28
N VAL A 178 -37.19 29.17 -4.29
CA VAL A 178 -36.61 30.09 -3.30
C VAL A 178 -36.99 29.62 -1.89
N GLY A 179 -36.00 29.57 -0.99
CA GLY A 179 -36.13 29.02 0.36
C GLY A 179 -35.71 27.55 0.47
N SER A 180 -35.51 26.82 -0.63
CA SER A 180 -34.95 25.47 -0.59
C SER A 180 -33.53 25.44 -0.05
N ILE A 181 -33.16 24.30 0.51
CA ILE A 181 -31.87 24.08 1.15
C ILE A 181 -31.14 22.95 0.45
N LEU A 182 -29.90 23.20 0.02
CA LEU A 182 -28.96 22.17 -0.38
C LEU A 182 -28.05 21.86 0.81
N ARG A 183 -28.06 20.63 1.31
CA ARG A 183 -27.33 20.23 2.51
C ARG A 183 -26.37 19.09 2.26
N ALA A 184 -25.11 19.28 2.67
CA ALA A 184 -24.13 18.22 2.83
C ALA A 184 -23.93 17.94 4.33
N THR A 185 -24.14 16.68 4.74
CA THR A 185 -23.96 16.21 6.12
C THR A 185 -22.71 15.35 6.18
N PHE A 186 -21.69 15.84 6.87
CA PHE A 186 -20.45 15.11 7.11
C PHE A 186 -20.59 14.20 8.34
N PRO A 187 -19.87 13.06 8.38
CA PRO A 187 -19.70 12.28 9.61
C PRO A 187 -19.12 13.11 10.75
N ALA A 188 -19.43 12.76 12.00
CA ALA A 188 -19.04 13.50 13.21
C ALA A 188 -17.52 13.72 13.34
N ARG A 189 -16.73 12.82 12.74
CA ARG A 189 -15.25 12.86 12.73
C ARG A 189 -14.66 14.00 11.90
N TYR A 190 -15.39 14.56 10.94
CA TYR A 190 -14.95 15.75 10.22
C TYR A 190 -15.17 17.00 11.09
N ALA A 191 -14.19 17.91 11.09
CA ALA A 191 -14.39 19.19 11.74
C ALA A 191 -14.93 20.20 10.71
N VAL A 192 -16.21 20.53 10.83
CA VAL A 192 -16.87 21.55 10.01
C VAL A 192 -16.78 22.89 10.75
N LEU A 193 -15.82 23.72 10.36
CA LEU A 193 -15.75 25.13 10.78
C LEU A 193 -16.65 25.97 9.86
N SER A 194 -16.90 27.23 10.19
CA SER A 194 -17.73 28.18 9.42
C SER A 194 -17.37 28.14 7.92
N PRO A 195 -18.10 27.36 7.11
CA PRO A 195 -17.62 27.01 5.79
C PRO A 195 -18.01 28.12 4.83
N ILE A 196 -17.18 28.31 3.83
CA ILE A 196 -17.39 29.33 2.81
C ILE A 196 -17.57 28.62 1.49
N VAL A 197 -18.54 29.08 0.70
CA VAL A 197 -18.70 28.65 -0.69
C VAL A 197 -17.71 29.44 -1.52
N LEU A 198 -16.77 28.74 -2.15
CA LEU A 198 -15.72 29.36 -2.96
C LEU A 198 -16.14 29.59 -4.41
N ASP A 199 -16.96 28.68 -4.94
CA ASP A 199 -17.44 28.75 -6.32
C ASP A 199 -18.75 27.97 -6.45
N THR A 200 -19.56 28.38 -7.42
CA THR A 200 -20.80 27.72 -7.84
C THR A 200 -20.91 27.76 -9.36
N THR A 201 -21.08 26.60 -10.00
CA THR A 201 -21.35 26.49 -11.44
C THR A 201 -22.77 26.00 -11.66
N GLY A 202 -23.50 26.64 -12.58
CA GLY A 202 -24.89 26.30 -12.92
C GLY A 202 -25.95 27.07 -12.13
N PHE A 203 -25.59 27.76 -11.03
CA PHE A 203 -26.54 28.51 -10.19
C PHE A 203 -27.10 29.79 -10.87
N GLY A 204 -26.55 30.22 -12.01
CA GLY A 204 -27.05 31.38 -12.76
C GLY A 204 -27.03 32.68 -11.94
N ALA A 205 -28.10 33.46 -12.00
CA ALA A 205 -28.26 34.71 -11.24
C ALA A 205 -28.80 34.51 -9.80
N THR A 206 -28.94 33.25 -9.35
CA THR A 206 -29.38 32.95 -7.99
C THR A 206 -28.30 33.31 -6.98
N THR A 207 -28.68 34.08 -5.97
CA THR A 207 -27.88 34.30 -4.76
C THR A 207 -28.20 33.25 -3.72
N TYR A 208 -27.25 33.03 -2.81
CA TYR A 208 -27.37 32.02 -1.77
C TYR A 208 -26.67 32.49 -0.50
N THR A 209 -27.02 31.86 0.61
CA THR A 209 -26.34 32.00 1.91
C THR A 209 -25.91 30.64 2.40
N VAL A 210 -24.76 30.56 3.06
CA VAL A 210 -24.22 29.32 3.63
C VAL A 210 -24.27 29.37 5.15
N SER A 211 -24.63 28.26 5.77
CA SER A 211 -24.59 28.07 7.23
C SER A 211 -24.06 26.69 7.55
N ALA A 212 -23.31 26.57 8.66
CA ALA A 212 -22.97 25.28 9.24
C ALA A 212 -23.48 25.19 10.68
N VAL A 213 -24.19 24.10 10.97
CA VAL A 213 -24.68 23.77 12.30
C VAL A 213 -24.34 22.31 12.58
N GLY A 214 -23.43 22.08 13.54
CA GLY A 214 -22.80 20.78 13.72
C GLY A 214 -22.07 20.36 12.43
N ASN A 215 -22.31 19.15 11.95
CA ASN A 215 -21.69 18.61 10.74
C ASN A 215 -22.55 18.82 9.46
N ASN A 216 -23.62 19.62 9.55
CA ASN A 216 -24.46 19.96 8.41
C ASN A 216 -24.03 21.29 7.81
N VAL A 217 -23.58 21.27 6.55
CA VAL A 217 -23.38 22.47 5.74
C VAL A 217 -24.60 22.68 4.85
N SER A 218 -25.30 23.80 5.03
CA SER A 218 -26.55 24.12 4.32
C SER A 218 -26.38 25.39 3.48
N ILE A 219 -26.68 25.29 2.19
CA ILE A 219 -26.76 26.40 1.23
C ILE A 219 -28.24 26.70 0.98
N TYR A 220 -28.66 27.92 1.30
CA TYR A 220 -30.04 28.40 1.14
C TYR A 220 -30.19 29.16 -0.18
N ILE A 221 -31.21 28.84 -0.96
CA ILE A 221 -31.50 29.47 -2.25
C ILE A 221 -32.35 30.73 -2.04
N ASN A 222 -31.89 31.91 -2.49
CA ASN A 222 -32.51 33.18 -2.08
C ASN A 222 -33.26 33.95 -3.18
N THR A 223 -32.71 34.14 -4.39
CA THR A 223 -33.32 35.05 -5.38
C THR A 223 -34.12 34.37 -6.48
N PHE A 224 -33.59 33.33 -7.11
CA PHE A 224 -34.28 32.58 -8.15
C PHE A 224 -34.26 31.08 -7.86
N ALA A 225 -35.29 30.37 -8.32
CA ALA A 225 -35.37 28.93 -8.19
C ALA A 225 -34.32 28.25 -9.09
N LEU A 226 -33.75 27.14 -8.61
CA LEU A 226 -32.89 26.29 -9.44
C LEU A 226 -33.78 25.29 -10.17
N VAL A 227 -33.74 25.26 -11.50
CA VAL A 227 -34.52 24.32 -12.32
C VAL A 227 -33.89 22.91 -12.31
N PRO A 228 -34.58 21.85 -12.76
CA PRO A 228 -33.96 20.54 -12.92
C PRO A 228 -32.67 20.63 -13.76
N GLY A 229 -31.58 20.03 -13.27
CA GLY A 229 -30.26 20.18 -13.89
C GLY A 229 -29.11 19.81 -12.98
N THR A 230 -27.88 19.91 -13.51
CA THR A 230 -26.63 19.62 -12.80
C THR A 230 -25.97 20.91 -12.32
N TYR A 231 -25.53 20.89 -11.07
CA TYR A 231 -24.97 22.04 -10.36
C TYR A 231 -23.69 21.61 -9.64
N ASN A 232 -22.71 22.51 -9.61
CA ASN A 232 -21.46 22.30 -8.88
C ASN A 232 -21.28 23.38 -7.83
N TYR A 233 -20.70 23.02 -6.68
CA TYR A 233 -20.30 23.98 -5.66
C TYR A 233 -19.05 23.49 -4.91
N THR A 234 -18.24 24.44 -4.46
CA THR A 234 -17.02 24.16 -3.70
C THR A 234 -17.13 24.73 -2.30
N LEU A 235 -16.90 23.91 -1.29
CA LEU A 235 -16.90 24.29 0.13
C LEU A 235 -15.46 24.33 0.67
N GLN A 236 -15.12 25.35 1.44
CA GLN A 236 -13.89 25.42 2.24
C GLN A 236 -14.26 25.53 3.72
N GLY A 237 -13.38 25.07 4.63
CA GLY A 237 -13.62 25.11 6.08
C GLY A 237 -13.99 23.74 6.68
N ILE A 238 -13.85 22.67 5.90
CA ILE A 238 -14.06 21.29 6.35
C ILE A 238 -12.68 20.65 6.51
N THR A 239 -12.35 20.27 7.74
CA THR A 239 -11.10 19.57 8.03
C THR A 239 -11.31 18.07 8.07
N ASN A 240 -10.48 17.35 7.34
CA ASN A 240 -10.43 15.89 7.30
C ASN A 240 -10.06 15.31 8.67
N PRO A 241 -10.67 14.19 9.10
CA PRO A 241 -10.21 13.46 10.29
C PRO A 241 -8.83 12.84 10.08
N GLY A 242 -8.34 12.12 11.09
CA GLY A 242 -7.18 11.25 10.95
C GLY A 242 -7.40 10.13 9.93
N THR A 243 -6.30 9.45 9.59
CA THR A 243 -6.26 8.39 8.59
C THR A 243 -7.23 7.25 8.88
N SER A 244 -7.88 6.75 7.84
CA SER A 244 -8.80 5.60 7.88
C SER A 244 -8.11 4.25 7.72
N CYS A 245 -6.86 4.25 7.26
CA CYS A 245 -6.15 3.04 6.79
C CYS A 245 -4.71 2.95 7.31
N ASN A 246 -4.19 3.99 7.97
CA ASN A 246 -2.81 4.05 8.45
C ASN A 246 -1.74 3.96 7.34
N GLU A 247 -2.05 4.45 6.15
CA GLU A 247 -1.16 4.48 4.98
C GLU A 247 -0.72 5.90 4.60
N PHE A 248 0.44 6.02 3.94
CA PHE A 248 0.98 7.30 3.44
C PHE A 248 0.63 7.59 1.97
N TYR A 249 0.14 6.60 1.24
CA TYR A 249 -0.11 6.68 -0.20
C TYR A 249 -1.55 6.30 -0.51
N ASP A 250 -2.17 7.03 -1.43
CA ASP A 250 -3.59 6.86 -1.75
C ASP A 250 -3.88 5.47 -2.32
N GLU A 251 -2.97 4.92 -3.12
CA GLU A 251 -3.12 3.61 -3.75
C GLU A 251 -3.12 2.45 -2.74
N ALA A 252 -2.52 2.65 -1.56
CA ALA A 252 -2.51 1.68 -0.47
C ALA A 252 -3.74 1.80 0.44
N CYS A 253 -4.43 2.95 0.42
CA CYS A 253 -5.53 3.25 1.32
C CYS A 253 -6.88 2.83 0.72
N LEU A 254 -7.32 1.60 1.05
CA LEU A 254 -8.57 1.05 0.50
C LEU A 254 -9.80 1.25 1.42
N THR A 255 -9.57 1.59 2.69
CA THR A 255 -10.64 1.77 3.67
C THR A 255 -11.07 3.23 3.71
N ALA A 256 -12.32 3.50 3.32
CA ALA A 256 -12.94 4.81 3.46
C ALA A 256 -13.59 4.99 4.84
N TRP A 257 -13.76 6.24 5.25
CA TRP A 257 -14.65 6.58 6.36
C TRP A 257 -16.14 6.45 5.98
N GLU A 258 -17.02 6.79 6.93
CA GLU A 258 -18.47 6.73 6.74
C GLU A 258 -18.94 7.66 5.60
N ASP A 259 -20.08 7.30 5.02
CA ASP A 259 -20.68 8.04 3.91
C ASP A 259 -21.01 9.50 4.26
N ILE A 260 -20.88 10.36 3.25
CA ILE A 260 -21.33 11.75 3.29
C ILE A 260 -22.71 11.83 2.64
N ILE A 261 -23.64 12.50 3.32
CA ILE A 261 -25.04 12.54 2.87
C ILE A 261 -25.30 13.88 2.20
N VAL A 262 -25.75 13.86 0.95
CA VAL A 262 -26.17 15.05 0.22
C VAL A 262 -27.68 15.04 0.05
N SER A 263 -28.34 16.16 0.31
CA SER A 263 -29.79 16.29 0.24
C SER A 263 -30.24 17.65 -0.27
N THR A 264 -31.36 17.67 -0.97
CA THR A 264 -32.14 18.87 -1.25
C THR A 264 -33.36 18.85 -0.34
N LEU A 265 -33.69 19.98 0.27
CA LEU A 265 -34.74 20.11 1.28
C LEU A 265 -35.65 21.30 0.95
N ASP A 266 -36.87 21.25 1.46
CA ASP A 266 -37.76 22.41 1.52
C ASP A 266 -37.31 23.43 2.60
N MET A 267 -38.05 24.53 2.70
CA MET A 267 -37.77 25.60 3.68
C MET A 267 -37.95 25.17 5.14
N ASP A 268 -38.70 24.08 5.38
CA ASP A 268 -38.93 23.48 6.70
C ASP A 268 -37.89 22.36 6.97
N ALA A 269 -36.84 22.26 6.14
CA ALA A 269 -35.78 21.25 6.18
C ALA A 269 -36.26 19.79 6.00
N LYS A 270 -37.41 19.56 5.36
CA LYS A 270 -37.86 18.23 4.94
C LYS A 270 -37.29 17.86 3.59
N VAL A 271 -36.97 16.58 3.40
CA VAL A 271 -36.22 16.10 2.23
C VAL A 271 -37.07 16.12 0.96
N TYR A 272 -36.55 16.72 -0.11
CA TYR A 272 -36.98 16.47 -1.48
C TYR A 272 -36.26 15.25 -2.03
N GLN A 273 -34.93 15.31 -2.14
CA GLN A 273 -34.08 14.24 -2.65
C GLN A 273 -32.88 14.03 -1.73
N ARG A 274 -32.37 12.79 -1.67
CA ARG A 274 -31.21 12.42 -0.83
C ARG A 274 -30.35 11.37 -1.54
N VAL A 275 -29.06 11.41 -1.29
CA VAL A 275 -28.10 10.37 -1.68
C VAL A 275 -27.02 10.19 -0.61
N SER A 276 -26.57 8.95 -0.43
CA SER A 276 -25.42 8.58 0.38
C SER A 276 -24.23 8.42 -0.55
N LEU A 277 -23.20 9.25 -0.39
CA LEU A 277 -21.97 9.16 -1.16
C LEU A 277 -20.92 8.41 -0.34
N PRO A 278 -20.23 7.42 -0.93
CA PRO A 278 -19.12 6.76 -0.26
C PRO A 278 -18.13 7.78 0.32
N GLY A 279 -17.67 7.53 1.54
CA GLY A 279 -16.60 8.33 2.14
C GLY A 279 -15.31 8.30 1.31
N VAL A 280 -14.39 9.19 1.63
CA VAL A 280 -13.07 9.25 0.99
C VAL A 280 -12.07 8.47 1.86
N PRO A 281 -11.23 7.59 1.29
CA PRO A 281 -10.07 7.04 2.00
C PRO A 281 -9.11 8.17 2.41
N ILE A 282 -8.67 8.17 3.66
CA ILE A 282 -7.83 9.24 4.20
C ILE A 282 -6.47 8.67 4.61
N ILE A 283 -5.42 9.16 3.97
CA ILE A 283 -4.02 8.84 4.27
C ILE A 283 -3.47 9.75 5.37
N LYS A 284 -2.54 9.24 6.17
CA LYS A 284 -1.75 10.07 7.09
C LYS A 284 -0.68 10.82 6.31
N SER A 285 -0.21 11.93 6.86
CA SER A 285 0.92 12.67 6.29
C SER A 285 2.20 12.46 7.09
N HIS A 286 3.34 12.78 6.49
CA HIS A 286 4.59 12.80 7.22
C HIS A 286 4.67 14.05 8.10
N LEU A 287 5.13 13.88 9.35
CA LEU A 287 5.57 15.04 10.13
C LEU A 287 6.72 15.72 9.39
N ARG A 288 6.55 17.01 9.07
CA ARG A 288 7.57 17.79 8.35
C ARG A 288 8.93 17.73 9.03
N PHE A 289 8.92 17.68 10.35
CA PHE A 289 10.11 17.46 11.15
C PHE A 289 9.71 16.91 12.52
N ALA A 290 10.41 15.87 12.96
CA ALA A 290 10.34 15.40 14.32
C ALA A 290 11.75 15.07 14.81
N ARG A 291 12.03 15.38 16.07
CA ARG A 291 13.29 15.04 16.73
C ARG A 291 13.02 14.71 18.18
N VAL A 292 13.59 13.60 18.63
CA VAL A 292 13.67 13.24 20.04
C VAL A 292 15.14 13.26 20.45
N ARG A 293 15.49 13.96 21.53
CA ARG A 293 16.86 13.99 22.06
C ARG A 293 16.88 14.00 23.56
N THR A 294 17.73 13.17 24.14
CA THR A 294 18.13 13.25 25.53
C THR A 294 19.16 14.35 25.74
N THR A 295 19.15 14.97 26.92
CA THR A 295 20.13 15.98 27.31
C THR A 295 21.49 15.35 27.61
N ALA A 296 21.52 14.20 28.30
CA ALA A 296 22.71 13.38 28.47
C ALA A 296 22.81 12.30 27.39
N THR A 297 24.04 11.99 26.98
CA THR A 297 24.39 10.88 26.07
C THR A 297 25.25 9.82 26.75
N THR A 298 25.31 9.84 28.09
CA THR A 298 25.97 8.81 28.89
C THR A 298 25.03 7.61 29.05
N PRO A 299 25.48 6.35 28.86
CA PRO A 299 24.63 5.17 29.04
C PRO A 299 24.04 5.05 30.45
N ASN A 300 22.85 4.45 30.57
CA ASN A 300 22.16 4.13 31.84
C ASN A 300 21.95 5.32 32.80
N THR A 301 21.95 6.55 32.28
CA THR A 301 21.89 7.79 33.05
C THR A 301 20.48 8.38 33.02
N ILE A 302 19.98 8.82 34.18
CA ILE A 302 18.70 9.55 34.25
C ILE A 302 18.93 10.98 33.77
N THR A 303 18.12 11.42 32.81
CA THR A 303 18.20 12.72 32.15
C THR A 303 16.81 13.20 31.72
N SER A 304 16.71 14.41 31.17
CA SER A 304 15.56 14.83 30.37
C SER A 304 15.69 14.41 28.91
N ALA A 305 14.55 14.20 28.24
CA ALA A 305 14.42 14.08 26.80
C ALA A 305 13.43 15.11 26.29
N TYR A 306 13.78 15.85 25.24
CA TYR A 306 12.85 16.77 24.60
C TYR A 306 12.43 16.24 23.23
N VAL A 307 11.18 16.54 22.88
CA VAL A 307 10.59 16.26 21.59
C VAL A 307 10.29 17.59 20.91
N LEU A 308 10.75 17.74 19.68
CA LEU A 308 10.56 18.93 18.84
C LEU A 308 9.87 18.52 17.55
N LEU A 309 8.79 19.21 17.21
CA LEU A 309 7.92 18.90 16.08
C LEU A 309 7.65 20.15 15.24
N ASN A 310 7.58 19.97 13.93
CA ASN A 310 6.97 20.92 13.02
C ASN A 310 5.73 20.27 12.43
N LEU A 311 4.57 20.85 12.74
CA LEU A 311 3.27 20.32 12.33
C LEU A 311 2.86 20.95 11.00
N MET A 312 2.28 20.15 10.12
CA MET A 312 1.59 20.63 8.93
C MET A 312 0.09 20.78 9.19
N THR A 313 -0.46 20.02 10.14
CA THR A 313 -1.88 20.00 10.45
C THR A 313 -2.14 20.38 11.90
N PRO A 314 -3.25 21.08 12.20
CA PRO A 314 -3.60 21.40 13.57
C PRO A 314 -4.04 20.14 14.33
N ILE A 315 -3.69 20.05 15.62
CA ILE A 315 -4.16 18.97 16.51
C ILE A 315 -5.34 19.52 17.32
N PRO A 316 -6.55 18.96 17.17
CA PRO A 316 -7.74 19.46 17.87
C PRO A 316 -7.66 19.21 19.38
N VAL A 317 -8.49 19.92 20.15
CA VAL A 317 -8.73 19.59 21.56
C VAL A 317 -9.30 18.18 21.65
N GLY A 318 -8.80 17.39 22.60
CA GLY A 318 -9.08 15.95 22.72
C GLY A 318 -8.20 15.06 21.84
N GLY A 319 -7.50 15.64 20.85
CA GLY A 319 -6.45 14.94 20.09
C GLY A 319 -5.19 14.70 20.94
N SER A 320 -4.19 14.03 20.36
CA SER A 320 -2.98 13.70 21.12
C SER A 320 -1.68 13.72 20.31
N ILE A 321 -0.55 13.80 21.01
CA ILE A 321 0.80 13.60 20.47
C ILE A 321 1.39 12.40 21.19
N THR A 322 1.88 11.40 20.47
CA THR A 322 2.61 10.28 21.07
C THR A 322 4.07 10.30 20.66
N ALA A 323 4.98 10.11 21.61
CA ALA A 323 6.39 9.84 21.37
C ALA A 323 6.76 8.47 21.93
N THR A 324 7.06 7.52 21.06
CA THR A 324 7.50 6.17 21.40
C THR A 324 9.03 6.10 21.35
N PHE A 325 9.63 5.71 22.46
CA PHE A 325 11.07 5.49 22.60
C PHE A 325 11.42 4.06 22.20
N PRO A 326 12.62 3.81 21.65
CA PRO A 326 13.07 2.45 21.37
C PRO A 326 13.35 1.68 22.66
N SER A 327 13.51 0.36 22.54
CA SER A 327 13.83 -0.50 23.67
C SER A 327 15.14 -0.10 24.34
N GLY A 328 15.24 -0.37 25.64
CA GLY A 328 16.38 0.01 26.48
C GLY A 328 16.27 1.38 27.12
N TYR A 329 15.42 2.28 26.61
CA TYR A 329 15.00 3.46 27.38
C TYR A 329 14.03 3.02 28.49
N ASP A 330 14.20 3.60 29.67
CA ASP A 330 13.25 3.47 30.77
C ASP A 330 12.60 4.83 31.04
N LEU A 331 11.29 4.88 30.78
CA LEU A 331 10.45 6.05 31.01
C LEU A 331 9.84 5.94 32.41
N ASN A 332 10.67 6.03 33.44
CA ASN A 332 10.26 5.90 34.84
C ASN A 332 10.38 7.23 35.60
N PRO A 333 9.36 8.10 35.46
CA PRO A 333 9.34 9.40 36.11
C PRO A 333 9.06 9.23 37.61
N SER A 334 10.04 9.49 38.49
CA SER A 334 9.82 9.46 39.94
C SER A 334 8.99 10.66 40.42
N GLY A 335 7.65 10.53 40.40
CA GLY A 335 6.70 11.42 41.07
C GLY A 335 6.39 12.77 40.39
N SER A 336 5.09 13.05 40.24
CA SER A 336 4.37 14.29 39.84
C SER A 336 4.95 15.24 38.77
N THR A 337 4.25 15.26 37.63
CA THR A 337 4.27 16.17 36.47
C THR A 337 5.65 16.49 35.89
N ILE A 338 6.12 15.54 35.08
CA ILE A 338 7.48 15.47 34.57
C ILE A 338 7.60 15.99 33.12
N VAL A 339 6.47 16.33 32.48
CA VAL A 339 6.43 16.93 31.14
C VAL A 339 6.27 18.45 31.22
N ALA A 340 7.27 19.18 30.76
CA ALA A 340 7.21 20.61 30.57
C ALA A 340 6.73 20.93 29.14
N TYR A 341 5.58 21.58 29.00
CA TYR A 341 5.09 22.09 27.72
C TYR A 341 5.81 23.39 27.37
N ASN A 342 6.86 23.28 26.56
CA ASN A 342 7.77 24.40 26.31
C ASN A 342 7.25 25.36 25.23
N SER A 343 6.53 24.85 24.23
CA SER A 343 6.05 25.65 23.09
C SER A 343 4.89 24.97 22.38
N GLY A 344 3.88 25.76 22.00
CA GLY A 344 2.76 25.34 21.15
C GLY A 344 1.69 24.47 21.81
N ILE A 345 1.92 23.96 23.02
CA ILE A 345 0.98 23.09 23.75
C ILE A 345 0.42 23.86 24.95
N ASN A 346 -0.89 23.83 25.13
CA ASN A 346 -1.57 24.47 26.25
C ASN A 346 -1.27 23.74 27.57
N GLY A 347 -1.03 24.49 28.65
CA GLY A 347 -0.70 23.96 29.97
C GLY A 347 -1.78 23.09 30.62
N MET A 348 -3.03 23.14 30.14
CA MET A 348 -4.11 22.26 30.59
C MET A 348 -4.03 20.84 29.99
N SER A 349 -3.17 20.64 29.00
CA SER A 349 -2.95 19.33 28.39
C SER A 349 -2.38 18.34 29.42
N THR A 350 -2.68 17.05 29.26
CA THR A 350 -2.24 16.00 30.19
C THR A 350 -1.26 15.06 29.50
N ALA A 351 -0.39 14.43 30.29
CA ALA A 351 0.61 13.51 29.81
C ALA A 351 0.52 12.17 30.55
N VAL A 352 0.53 11.06 29.82
CA VAL A 352 0.47 9.70 30.35
C VAL A 352 1.58 8.88 29.70
N ILE A 353 2.25 8.04 30.49
CA ILE A 353 3.26 7.10 29.98
C ILE A 353 2.71 5.69 30.09
N SER A 354 2.82 4.92 29.01
CA SER A 354 2.50 3.50 28.98
C SER A 354 3.63 2.76 28.25
N GLY A 355 4.38 1.92 28.98
CA GLY A 355 5.58 1.28 28.47
C GLY A 355 6.62 2.30 28.00
N GLN A 356 7.06 2.21 26.73
CA GLN A 356 7.99 3.16 26.11
C GLN A 356 7.31 4.33 25.40
N THR A 357 5.98 4.50 25.54
CA THR A 357 5.25 5.57 24.85
C THR A 357 4.77 6.62 25.82
N LEU A 358 5.15 7.87 25.57
CA LEU A 358 4.57 9.05 26.17
C LEU A 358 3.43 9.57 25.28
N THR A 359 2.24 9.74 25.84
CA THR A 359 1.06 10.32 25.18
C THR A 359 0.71 11.64 25.83
N ILE A 360 0.61 12.71 25.06
CA ILE A 360 0.12 14.03 25.49
C ILE A 360 -1.26 14.26 24.89
N THR A 361 -2.30 14.36 25.72
CA THR A 361 -3.66 14.69 25.29
C THR A 361 -3.88 16.19 25.33
N ILE A 362 -4.24 16.77 24.20
CA ILE A 362 -4.40 18.22 24.02
C ILE A 362 -5.69 18.70 24.68
N ALA A 363 -5.58 19.71 25.54
CA ALA A 363 -6.74 20.33 26.21
C ALA A 363 -6.68 21.87 26.15
N GLY A 364 -7.84 22.52 26.30
CA GLY A 364 -7.96 23.97 26.29
C GLY A 364 -8.06 24.59 24.91
N THR A 365 -6.93 24.64 24.21
CA THR A 365 -6.84 25.23 22.86
C THR A 365 -6.17 24.23 21.91
N PRO A 366 -6.63 24.12 20.64
CA PRO A 366 -5.96 23.30 19.65
C PRO A 366 -4.49 23.68 19.48
N VAL A 367 -3.62 22.71 19.15
CA VAL A 367 -2.25 23.00 18.73
C VAL A 367 -2.30 23.42 17.27
N ALA A 368 -1.96 24.67 16.98
CA ALA A 368 -1.94 25.18 15.61
C ALA A 368 -0.86 24.50 14.75
N SER A 369 -1.08 24.45 13.44
CA SER A 369 -0.04 24.11 12.46
C SER A 369 1.08 25.15 12.53
N GLN A 370 2.23 24.75 13.07
CA GLN A 370 3.37 25.64 13.32
C GLN A 370 4.68 24.85 13.45
N ASN A 371 5.78 25.56 13.26
CA ASN A 371 7.11 25.04 13.54
C ASN A 371 7.46 25.21 15.03
N GLY A 372 8.19 24.26 15.59
CA GLY A 372 8.77 24.39 16.93
C GLY A 372 7.83 24.04 18.09
N VAL A 373 6.82 23.19 17.86
CA VAL A 373 6.05 22.59 18.95
C VAL A 373 6.99 21.72 19.78
N ARG A 374 7.06 21.97 21.09
CA ARG A 374 8.08 21.35 21.95
C ARG A 374 7.56 21.01 23.33
N PHE A 375 7.94 19.83 23.80
CA PHE A 375 7.80 19.43 25.19
C PHE A 375 9.04 18.66 25.67
N THR A 376 9.25 18.66 26.98
CA THR A 376 10.39 17.99 27.62
C THR A 376 9.90 17.03 28.68
N LEU A 377 10.23 15.75 28.56
CA LEU A 377 10.02 14.71 29.55
C LEU A 377 11.27 14.59 30.42
N ASN A 378 11.17 14.87 31.72
CA ASN A 378 12.25 14.61 32.67
C ASN A 378 12.28 13.13 33.11
N GLY A 379 13.34 12.69 33.79
CA GLY A 379 13.39 11.34 34.39
C GLY A 379 13.50 10.17 33.40
N VAL A 380 13.93 10.42 32.16
CA VAL A 380 14.22 9.38 31.16
C VAL A 380 15.59 8.77 31.45
N ARG A 381 15.67 7.46 31.66
CA ARG A 381 16.95 6.76 31.71
C ARG A 381 17.39 6.39 30.30
N THR A 382 18.58 6.84 29.92
CA THR A 382 19.21 6.48 28.64
C THR A 382 19.53 4.98 28.58
N PRO A 383 19.55 4.38 27.38
CA PRO A 383 19.80 2.97 27.21
C PRO A 383 21.29 2.62 27.38
N PRO A 384 21.65 1.32 27.37
CA PRO A 384 23.04 0.86 27.27
C PRO A 384 23.74 1.40 26.02
N LEU A 385 25.08 1.42 26.04
CA LEU A 385 25.93 2.03 24.99
C LEU A 385 25.63 1.53 23.57
N HIS A 386 25.31 0.25 23.43
CA HIS A 386 25.10 -0.42 22.14
C HIS A 386 23.63 -0.61 21.78
N ALA A 387 22.71 0.07 22.46
CA ALA A 387 21.30 -0.01 22.12
C ALA A 387 21.04 0.59 20.73
N THR A 388 20.22 -0.09 19.94
CA THR A 388 19.75 0.33 18.61
C THR A 388 18.24 0.50 18.62
N GLY A 389 17.70 1.19 17.62
CA GLY A 389 16.27 1.41 17.47
C GLY A 389 15.96 2.83 16.99
N SER A 390 14.67 3.10 16.81
CA SER A 390 14.21 4.41 16.37
C SER A 390 13.08 4.92 17.25
N TYR A 391 12.99 6.24 17.37
CA TYR A 391 11.82 6.88 17.93
C TYR A 391 10.72 6.95 16.88
N ILE A 392 9.48 6.92 17.34
CA ILE A 392 8.30 7.16 16.51
C ILE A 392 7.53 8.30 17.16
N VAL A 393 7.22 9.34 16.39
CA VAL A 393 6.32 10.40 16.83
C VAL A 393 5.10 10.45 15.93
N ARG A 394 3.92 10.53 16.55
CA ARG A 394 2.63 10.62 15.87
C ARG A 394 1.77 11.72 16.49
N THR A 395 0.91 12.30 15.67
CA THR A 395 -0.17 13.18 16.12
C THR A 395 -1.51 12.52 15.78
N PHE A 396 -2.53 12.76 16.60
CA PHE A 396 -3.83 12.11 16.49
C PHE A 396 -4.96 13.13 16.58
N ASP A 397 -6.04 12.85 15.87
CA ASP A 397 -7.32 13.54 16.03
C ASP A 397 -7.99 13.16 17.38
N SER A 398 -9.12 13.79 17.68
CA SER A 398 -9.91 13.51 18.91
C SER A 398 -10.58 12.13 18.93
N TYR A 399 -10.50 11.38 17.84
CA TYR A 399 -11.03 10.02 17.70
C TYR A 399 -9.91 8.97 17.71
N ASN A 400 -8.68 9.38 18.04
CA ASN A 400 -7.50 8.53 18.11
C ASN A 400 -7.05 7.93 16.76
N ASN A 401 -7.29 8.64 15.66
CA ASN A 401 -6.74 8.32 14.35
C ASN A 401 -5.52 9.20 14.04
N ILE A 402 -4.52 8.65 13.36
CA ILE A 402 -3.24 9.34 13.09
C ILE A 402 -3.45 10.46 12.06
N LEU A 403 -2.95 11.66 12.37
CA LEU A 403 -2.89 12.81 11.45
C LEU A 403 -1.53 12.83 10.72
N GLU A 404 -0.47 12.91 11.51
CA GLU A 404 0.91 12.97 11.02
C GLU A 404 1.78 11.92 11.73
N GLU A 405 2.75 11.36 11.01
CA GLU A 405 3.69 10.39 11.55
C GLU A 405 5.12 10.68 11.07
N SER A 406 6.08 10.55 11.99
CA SER A 406 7.48 10.33 11.65
C SER A 406 7.94 9.09 12.41
N ALA A 407 8.09 8.01 11.65
CA ALA A 407 8.79 6.81 12.08
C ALA A 407 10.28 6.93 11.73
N ASN A 408 11.11 6.10 12.34
CA ASN A 408 12.56 6.05 12.06
C ASN A 408 13.32 7.33 12.44
N ILE A 409 12.86 8.05 13.46
CA ILE A 409 13.61 9.17 14.01
C ILE A 409 14.81 8.58 14.75
N GLY A 410 16.02 8.81 14.25
CA GLY A 410 17.25 8.38 14.93
C GLY A 410 17.48 9.12 16.26
N GLY A 411 18.24 8.49 17.16
CA GLY A 411 18.75 9.13 18.38
C GLY A 411 19.90 10.10 18.10
N VAL A 412 20.98 9.99 18.86
CA VAL A 412 22.21 10.77 18.61
C VAL A 412 23.06 10.16 17.48
N GLY A 413 22.74 8.95 17.02
CA GLY A 413 23.45 8.27 15.92
C GLY A 413 22.77 8.42 14.56
N CYS A 414 23.48 8.44 13.43
CA CYS A 414 24.88 8.81 13.15
C CYS A 414 24.82 10.14 12.35
N ARG A 415 25.92 10.88 12.17
CA ARG A 415 25.87 12.21 11.56
C ARG A 415 26.87 12.34 10.42
N PHE A 416 26.84 11.35 9.52
CA PHE A 416 27.78 11.10 8.40
C PHE A 416 29.10 10.49 8.92
N LEU A 417 29.82 9.56 8.28
CA LEU A 417 29.94 9.05 6.91
C LEU A 417 29.31 7.65 6.80
N ASN A 418 28.44 7.27 5.87
CA ASN A 418 27.08 7.81 5.66
C ASN A 418 26.02 6.88 6.31
N ASP A 419 25.95 6.96 7.65
CA ASP A 419 24.93 6.40 8.55
C ASP A 419 24.52 4.96 8.22
N CYS A 420 25.54 4.11 8.23
CA CYS A 420 25.49 2.67 8.05
C CYS A 420 25.08 2.20 6.66
N SER A 421 24.95 3.11 5.68
CA SER A 421 24.78 2.79 4.25
C SER A 421 23.60 1.85 3.94
N GLY A 422 22.58 1.79 4.80
CA GLY A 422 21.48 0.82 4.69
C GLY A 422 21.87 -0.63 4.97
N HIS A 423 23.07 -0.85 5.52
CA HIS A 423 23.70 -2.13 5.80
C HIS A 423 24.11 -2.28 7.26
N GLY A 424 23.56 -1.45 8.14
CA GLY A 424 23.75 -1.55 9.59
C GLY A 424 22.81 -0.67 10.37
N ASP A 425 22.77 -0.91 11.67
CA ASP A 425 21.94 -0.16 12.61
C ASP A 425 22.78 0.87 13.37
N CYS A 426 22.33 2.13 13.39
CA CYS A 426 22.96 3.19 14.16
C CYS A 426 22.72 2.98 15.67
N THR A 427 23.77 3.06 16.47
CA THR A 427 23.60 3.06 17.93
C THR A 427 22.99 4.38 18.41
N LEU A 428 22.15 4.28 19.46
CA LEU A 428 21.41 5.41 20.01
C LEU A 428 22.30 6.40 20.76
N MET A 429 23.50 5.97 21.19
CA MET A 429 24.35 6.66 22.18
C MET A 429 25.78 6.95 21.73
N SER A 430 26.33 6.23 20.73
CA SER A 430 27.76 6.32 20.38
C SER A 430 28.06 6.73 18.93
N SER A 431 27.06 7.07 18.13
CA SER A 431 27.23 7.43 16.70
C SER A 431 28.06 6.40 15.91
N THR A 432 27.94 5.11 16.26
CA THR A 432 28.62 3.99 15.61
C THR A 432 27.61 3.10 14.89
N CYS A 433 28.03 2.45 13.80
CA CYS A 433 27.22 1.47 13.09
C CYS A 433 27.45 0.04 13.58
N VAL A 434 26.37 -0.71 13.74
CA VAL A 434 26.39 -2.17 13.90
C VAL A 434 26.03 -2.78 12.55
N CYS A 435 27.03 -3.23 11.80
CA CYS A 435 26.83 -3.73 10.43
C CYS A 435 26.13 -5.10 10.38
N HIS A 436 25.33 -5.31 9.34
CA HIS A 436 24.69 -6.57 9.01
C HIS A 436 25.71 -7.58 8.44
N PRO A 437 25.42 -8.90 8.51
CA PRO A 437 26.30 -9.93 7.93
C PRO A 437 26.62 -9.66 6.45
N GLY A 438 27.89 -9.83 6.07
CA GLY A 438 28.35 -9.53 4.71
C GLY A 438 28.83 -8.10 4.49
N PHE A 439 28.77 -7.22 5.50
CA PHE A 439 29.21 -5.81 5.44
C PHE A 439 30.15 -5.42 6.60
N GLY A 440 30.67 -6.39 7.33
CA GLY A 440 31.53 -6.17 8.49
C GLY A 440 30.83 -6.40 9.82
N ALA A 441 29.84 -7.30 9.87
CA ALA A 441 29.26 -7.75 11.13
C ALA A 441 30.33 -8.38 12.04
N SER A 442 30.05 -8.50 13.33
CA SER A 442 30.93 -9.21 14.27
C SER A 442 31.16 -10.68 13.89
N THR A 443 30.21 -11.29 13.18
CA THR A 443 30.28 -12.66 12.65
C THR A 443 31.13 -12.80 11.39
N ASP A 444 31.43 -11.70 10.69
CA ASP A 444 32.22 -11.75 9.46
C ASP A 444 33.72 -11.90 9.79
N VAL A 445 34.37 -12.86 9.13
CA VAL A 445 35.82 -13.06 9.21
C VAL A 445 36.47 -12.26 8.07
N THR A 446 37.05 -11.11 8.42
CA THR A 446 37.75 -10.24 7.46
C THR A 446 38.73 -9.36 8.21
N ASP A 447 39.81 -8.98 7.54
CA ASP A 447 40.84 -8.08 8.09
C ASP A 447 40.39 -6.62 8.09
N TYR A 448 39.38 -6.26 7.29
CA TYR A 448 38.88 -4.89 7.19
C TYR A 448 37.36 -4.82 7.21
N LYS A 449 36.82 -4.05 8.16
CA LYS A 449 35.38 -3.77 8.31
C LYS A 449 35.16 -2.27 8.13
N ALA A 450 34.39 -1.89 7.11
CA ALA A 450 34.09 -0.49 6.88
C ALA A 450 33.24 0.07 8.05
N PRO A 451 33.66 1.18 8.69
CA PRO A 451 32.94 1.74 9.86
C PRO A 451 31.50 2.17 9.58
N ASP A 452 31.16 2.38 8.31
CA ASP A 452 29.85 2.83 7.82
C ASP A 452 29.09 1.74 7.06
N CYS A 453 29.54 0.49 7.16
CA CYS A 453 28.97 -0.69 6.51
C CYS A 453 28.85 -0.55 4.97
N SER A 454 29.64 0.32 4.35
CA SER A 454 29.57 0.58 2.90
C SER A 454 30.22 -0.51 2.04
N LEU A 455 31.13 -1.31 2.61
CA LEU A 455 31.91 -2.30 1.88
C LEU A 455 31.50 -3.73 2.24
N ARG A 456 31.51 -4.61 1.24
CA ARG A 456 31.23 -6.03 1.40
C ARG A 456 32.40 -6.77 2.04
N THR A 457 32.07 -7.82 2.78
CA THR A 457 32.97 -8.90 3.19
C THR A 457 32.72 -10.11 2.29
N CYS A 458 33.75 -10.93 2.09
CA CYS A 458 33.71 -12.11 1.25
C CYS A 458 33.63 -13.40 2.09
N PRO A 459 33.21 -14.52 1.46
CA PRO A 459 33.26 -15.83 2.10
C PRO A 459 34.66 -16.16 2.62
N SER A 460 34.68 -16.84 3.76
CA SER A 460 35.92 -17.25 4.43
C SER A 460 35.90 -18.76 4.65
N ASP A 461 37.07 -19.37 4.55
CA ASP A 461 37.28 -20.79 4.86
C ASP A 461 38.73 -20.95 5.33
N LEU A 462 39.13 -22.18 5.68
CA LEU A 462 40.48 -22.51 6.14
C LEU A 462 41.54 -21.94 5.18
N ALA A 463 42.57 -21.33 5.74
CA ALA A 463 43.67 -20.77 5.00
C ALA A 463 44.46 -21.86 4.28
N TRP A 464 44.98 -21.55 3.08
CA TRP A 464 45.93 -22.42 2.38
C TRP A 464 47.32 -22.39 3.01
N SER A 465 47.63 -21.34 3.74
CA SER A 465 48.90 -21.17 4.44
C SER A 465 48.64 -20.33 5.67
N ASP A 466 48.97 -20.86 6.83
CA ASP A 466 48.92 -20.17 8.11
C ASP A 466 50.14 -20.54 8.95
N VAL A 467 50.32 -19.85 10.08
CA VAL A 467 51.38 -20.17 11.03
C VAL A 467 51.00 -21.47 11.75
N PRO A 468 51.85 -22.52 11.73
CA PRO A 468 51.55 -23.76 12.44
C PRO A 468 51.35 -23.50 13.94
N THR A 469 50.28 -24.04 14.50
CA THR A 469 49.98 -23.92 15.94
C THR A 469 50.72 -24.99 16.75
N SER A 470 51.20 -26.06 16.10
CA SER A 470 52.07 -27.06 16.70
C SER A 470 52.92 -27.78 15.65
N LYS A 471 53.82 -28.68 16.08
CA LYS A 471 54.65 -29.50 15.18
C LYS A 471 53.86 -30.35 14.18
N SER A 472 52.58 -30.64 14.47
CA SER A 472 51.74 -31.53 13.65
C SER A 472 50.40 -30.90 13.26
N LEU A 473 50.22 -29.60 13.45
CA LEU A 473 48.95 -28.91 13.16
C LEU A 473 49.19 -27.57 12.48
N ALA A 474 48.65 -27.44 11.26
CA ALA A 474 48.58 -26.25 10.44
C ALA A 474 47.25 -26.25 9.65
N HIS A 475 46.98 -25.18 8.91
CA HIS A 475 45.80 -24.95 8.07
C HIS A 475 44.49 -24.94 8.86
N GLN A 476 44.50 -24.36 10.06
CA GLN A 476 43.34 -24.27 10.97
C GLN A 476 42.75 -22.86 11.07
N THR A 477 43.46 -21.86 10.56
CA THR A 477 43.00 -20.47 10.61
C THR A 477 42.00 -20.21 9.49
N VAL A 478 40.84 -19.62 9.79
CA VAL A 478 39.87 -19.20 8.77
C VAL A 478 40.24 -17.80 8.28
N LEU A 479 40.35 -17.63 6.97
CA LEU A 479 40.67 -16.34 6.35
C LEU A 479 39.68 -16.02 5.22
N GLU A 480 39.47 -14.73 4.99
CA GLU A 480 38.72 -14.22 3.84
C GLU A 480 39.36 -14.73 2.55
N CYS A 481 38.55 -15.33 1.68
CA CYS A 481 39.02 -15.97 0.46
C CYS A 481 40.14 -17.01 0.67
N SER A 482 40.14 -17.71 1.83
CA SER A 482 41.13 -18.73 2.21
C SER A 482 42.59 -18.28 2.10
N GLY A 483 42.85 -16.96 2.11
CA GLY A 483 44.15 -16.40 1.81
C GLY A 483 44.68 -16.67 0.39
N ARG A 484 43.84 -17.15 -0.53
CA ARG A 484 44.16 -17.42 -1.95
C ARG A 484 43.26 -16.68 -2.94
N GLY A 485 42.80 -15.51 -2.54
CA GLY A 485 42.10 -14.59 -3.42
C GLY A 485 42.04 -13.19 -2.85
N LEU A 486 41.59 -12.25 -3.69
CA LEU A 486 41.28 -10.89 -3.27
C LEU A 486 39.77 -10.72 -3.14
N CYS A 487 39.31 -10.18 -2.03
CA CYS A 487 37.90 -9.88 -1.86
C CYS A 487 37.51 -8.66 -2.69
N ASN A 488 36.55 -8.82 -3.61
CA ASN A 488 35.93 -7.68 -4.27
C ASN A 488 34.91 -7.03 -3.30
N ARG A 489 35.29 -5.89 -2.73
CA ARG A 489 34.50 -5.15 -1.73
C ARG A 489 33.17 -4.59 -2.25
N THR A 490 32.93 -4.61 -3.55
CA THR A 490 31.65 -4.18 -4.16
C THR A 490 30.69 -5.35 -4.33
N SER A 491 31.16 -6.51 -4.81
CA SER A 491 30.32 -7.68 -5.04
C SER A 491 30.23 -8.65 -3.85
N GLY A 492 31.22 -8.64 -2.95
CA GLY A 492 31.39 -9.64 -1.90
C GLY A 492 31.83 -11.01 -2.42
N LEU A 493 32.43 -11.06 -3.61
CA LEU A 493 32.94 -12.30 -4.22
C LEU A 493 34.48 -12.33 -4.19
N CYS A 494 35.02 -13.52 -3.92
CA CYS A 494 36.46 -13.75 -3.98
C CYS A 494 36.96 -13.87 -5.42
N GLN A 495 37.97 -13.07 -5.75
CA GLN A 495 38.75 -13.20 -6.98
C GLN A 495 39.93 -14.13 -6.71
N CYS A 496 39.78 -15.40 -7.05
CA CYS A 496 40.78 -16.41 -6.76
C CYS A 496 42.04 -16.26 -7.61
N VAL A 497 43.19 -16.57 -7.00
CA VAL A 497 44.45 -16.73 -7.73
C VAL A 497 44.30 -17.88 -8.73
N PRO A 498 44.87 -17.79 -9.95
CA PRO A 498 44.80 -18.86 -10.94
C PRO A 498 45.20 -20.23 -10.36
N GLY A 499 44.41 -21.25 -10.66
CA GLY A 499 44.56 -22.59 -10.09
C GLY A 499 43.80 -22.83 -8.79
N TYR A 500 43.09 -21.83 -8.27
CA TYR A 500 42.18 -21.94 -7.13
C TYR A 500 40.76 -21.51 -7.50
N GLU A 501 39.78 -22.12 -6.86
CA GLU A 501 38.36 -21.87 -7.08
C GLU A 501 37.52 -22.20 -5.83
N GLY A 502 36.20 -22.05 -5.96
CA GLY A 502 35.25 -22.09 -4.87
C GLY A 502 34.89 -20.69 -4.39
N SER A 503 33.81 -20.57 -3.63
CA SER A 503 33.30 -19.27 -3.13
C SER A 503 34.30 -18.50 -2.26
N ALA A 504 35.21 -19.22 -1.62
CA ALA A 504 36.29 -18.68 -0.79
C ALA A 504 37.68 -19.05 -1.34
N CYS A 505 37.82 -19.49 -2.60
CA CYS A 505 39.11 -19.96 -3.15
C CYS A 505 39.73 -21.13 -2.35
N GLN A 506 38.88 -21.92 -1.71
CA GLN A 506 39.27 -22.92 -0.72
C GLN A 506 39.81 -24.22 -1.33
N ARG A 507 39.61 -24.43 -2.64
CA ARG A 507 40.04 -25.64 -3.36
C ARG A 507 40.85 -25.30 -4.62
N THR A 508 41.68 -26.23 -5.09
CA THR A 508 42.36 -26.08 -6.38
C THR A 508 41.40 -26.35 -7.54
N SER A 509 41.61 -25.68 -8.67
CA SER A 509 40.92 -25.97 -9.92
C SER A 509 41.53 -27.19 -10.60
N CYS A 510 40.69 -27.98 -11.26
CA CYS A 510 41.19 -29.02 -12.16
C CYS A 510 41.77 -28.39 -13.45
N PRO A 511 42.98 -28.79 -13.87
CA PRO A 511 43.58 -28.29 -15.11
C PRO A 511 42.63 -28.45 -16.31
N LYS A 512 42.40 -27.35 -17.03
CA LYS A 512 41.48 -27.27 -18.19
C LYS A 512 40.12 -27.93 -17.99
N ASN A 513 39.62 -28.00 -16.75
CA ASN A 513 38.40 -28.74 -16.42
C ASN A 513 38.41 -30.18 -16.96
N CYS A 514 39.57 -30.85 -16.83
CA CYS A 514 39.82 -32.20 -17.34
C CYS A 514 39.58 -32.36 -18.84
N SER A 515 39.73 -31.25 -19.61
CA SER A 515 39.59 -31.18 -21.06
C SER A 515 38.26 -31.73 -21.61
N GLY A 516 37.23 -31.88 -20.77
CA GLY A 516 35.97 -32.54 -21.13
C GLY A 516 36.05 -34.07 -21.27
N HIS A 517 37.17 -34.68 -20.88
CA HIS A 517 37.44 -36.11 -20.95
C HIS A 517 37.81 -36.71 -19.60
N GLY A 518 37.24 -36.15 -18.53
CA GLY A 518 37.43 -36.66 -17.19
C GLY A 518 36.59 -35.95 -16.15
N ARG A 519 36.63 -36.51 -14.94
CA ARG A 519 35.94 -35.99 -13.76
C ARG A 519 36.93 -35.29 -12.84
N CYS A 520 36.61 -34.06 -12.46
CA CYS A 520 37.34 -33.32 -11.45
C CYS A 520 36.98 -33.87 -10.06
N MET A 521 37.94 -34.44 -9.35
CA MET A 521 37.74 -35.11 -8.06
C MET A 521 38.77 -34.64 -7.04
N SER A 522 38.37 -34.55 -5.77
CA SER A 522 39.30 -34.26 -4.67
C SER A 522 40.22 -35.45 -4.39
N ILE A 523 41.36 -35.24 -3.73
CA ILE A 523 42.26 -36.35 -3.35
C ILE A 523 41.52 -37.43 -2.54
N SER A 524 40.60 -37.04 -1.65
CA SER A 524 39.87 -38.00 -0.81
C SER A 524 38.93 -38.89 -1.63
N GLU A 525 38.31 -38.34 -2.66
CA GLU A 525 37.46 -39.10 -3.58
C GLU A 525 38.32 -39.94 -4.53
N TRP A 526 39.44 -39.37 -4.98
CA TRP A 526 40.39 -40.02 -5.85
C TRP A 526 40.98 -41.27 -5.19
N SER A 527 41.36 -41.20 -3.91
CA SER A 527 41.95 -42.33 -3.17
C SER A 527 41.01 -43.52 -3.03
N ARG A 528 39.70 -43.27 -2.98
CA ARG A 528 38.66 -44.31 -2.80
C ARG A 528 38.10 -44.83 -4.13
N SER A 529 38.34 -44.12 -5.23
CA SER A 529 37.77 -44.45 -6.53
C SER A 529 38.56 -45.59 -7.17
N THR A 530 37.88 -46.68 -7.52
CA THR A 530 38.47 -47.75 -8.34
C THR A 530 38.69 -47.31 -9.79
N SER A 531 37.97 -46.30 -10.29
CA SER A 531 38.16 -45.78 -11.65
C SER A 531 39.37 -44.85 -11.78
N ALA A 532 39.85 -44.32 -10.65
CA ALA A 532 41.00 -43.42 -10.58
C ALA A 532 42.33 -44.10 -10.87
N LEU A 533 42.52 -45.26 -10.23
CA LEU A 533 43.68 -46.13 -10.37
C LEU A 533 43.15 -47.58 -10.35
N PRO A 534 42.61 -48.07 -11.49
CA PRO A 534 41.97 -49.39 -11.59
C PRO A 534 42.87 -50.57 -11.22
N LEU A 535 44.18 -50.33 -11.26
CA LEU A 535 45.21 -51.27 -10.91
C LEU A 535 45.83 -50.92 -9.54
N SER A 536 45.03 -50.53 -8.55
CA SER A 536 45.47 -50.33 -7.18
C SER A 536 44.31 -50.55 -6.20
N THR A 537 44.63 -51.02 -4.99
CA THR A 537 43.61 -51.14 -3.94
C THR A 537 43.19 -49.75 -3.46
N PRO A 538 41.88 -49.43 -3.43
CA PRO A 538 41.41 -48.16 -2.88
C PRO A 538 41.93 -47.93 -1.45
N THR A 539 42.30 -46.69 -1.17
CA THR A 539 42.79 -46.24 0.14
C THR A 539 41.98 -45.04 0.62
N THR A 540 42.26 -44.58 1.83
CA THR A 540 41.61 -43.39 2.40
C THR A 540 42.64 -42.33 2.68
N HIS A 541 42.40 -41.12 2.18
CA HIS A 541 43.19 -39.93 2.51
C HIS A 541 42.33 -38.94 3.30
N THR A 542 42.80 -38.56 4.49
CA THR A 542 42.05 -37.72 5.45
C THR A 542 42.85 -36.52 5.96
N ALA A 543 44.01 -36.23 5.36
CA ALA A 543 44.80 -35.05 5.72
C ALA A 543 44.09 -33.74 5.33
N TRP A 544 44.65 -32.60 5.73
CA TRP A 544 44.03 -31.28 5.58
C TRP A 544 43.69 -30.91 4.12
N ASP A 545 44.42 -31.46 3.16
CA ASP A 545 44.31 -31.23 1.73
C ASP A 545 43.31 -32.17 1.03
N ALA A 546 42.76 -33.14 1.77
CA ALA A 546 41.98 -34.25 1.20
C ALA A 546 40.77 -33.78 0.39
N ASN A 547 40.08 -32.72 0.83
CA ASN A 547 38.94 -32.13 0.12
C ASN A 547 39.27 -30.75 -0.48
N ARG A 548 40.56 -30.43 -0.62
CA ARG A 548 41.03 -29.10 -1.06
C ARG A 548 41.87 -29.18 -2.32
N ILE A 549 42.63 -30.24 -2.51
CA ILE A 549 43.35 -30.50 -3.76
C ILE A 549 42.48 -31.38 -4.64
N PHE A 550 42.33 -30.96 -5.90
CA PHE A 550 41.55 -31.60 -6.94
C PHE A 550 42.43 -31.97 -8.13
N GLY A 551 42.12 -33.10 -8.76
CA GLY A 551 42.77 -33.60 -9.95
C GLY A 551 41.77 -34.26 -10.90
N CYS A 552 42.24 -34.64 -12.07
CA CYS A 552 41.41 -35.24 -13.11
C CYS A 552 41.51 -36.77 -13.11
N VAL A 553 40.36 -37.42 -13.09
CA VAL A 553 40.21 -38.85 -13.42
C VAL A 553 39.71 -38.94 -14.84
N CYS A 554 40.55 -39.45 -15.74
CA CYS A 554 40.24 -39.46 -17.16
C CYS A 554 39.25 -40.57 -17.54
N ASP A 555 38.39 -40.25 -18.49
CA ASP A 555 37.36 -41.16 -18.98
C ASP A 555 37.95 -42.25 -19.89
N SER A 556 37.25 -43.38 -19.98
CA SER A 556 37.61 -44.47 -20.87
C SER A 556 36.37 -45.11 -21.46
N SER A 557 36.29 -45.23 -22.80
CA SER A 557 35.21 -45.96 -23.47
C SER A 557 35.36 -47.48 -23.36
N TRP A 558 36.54 -47.97 -22.98
CA TRP A 558 36.78 -49.39 -22.73
C TRP A 558 37.04 -49.69 -21.24
N PRO A 559 36.65 -50.89 -20.77
CA PRO A 559 36.95 -51.32 -19.41
C PRO A 559 38.45 -51.36 -19.13
N VAL A 560 38.83 -50.85 -17.96
CA VAL A 560 40.22 -50.82 -17.49
C VAL A 560 40.37 -51.73 -16.27
N GLY A 561 41.24 -52.72 -16.35
CA GLY A 561 41.48 -53.68 -15.28
C GLY A 561 42.24 -54.94 -15.74
N LEU A 562 42.20 -55.97 -14.90
CA LEU A 562 42.90 -57.25 -15.10
C LEU A 562 41.97 -58.41 -15.48
N GLY A 563 40.67 -58.13 -15.65
CA GLY A 563 39.63 -59.07 -16.04
C GLY A 563 39.65 -59.42 -17.53
N ALA A 564 38.85 -60.43 -17.89
CA ALA A 564 38.67 -60.85 -19.27
C ALA A 564 38.01 -59.74 -20.10
N GLY A 565 38.61 -59.37 -21.24
CA GLY A 565 38.13 -58.30 -22.11
C GLY A 565 38.54 -56.89 -21.69
N GLU A 566 39.10 -56.71 -20.49
CA GLU A 566 39.58 -55.42 -19.99
C GLU A 566 40.99 -55.11 -20.49
N THR A 567 41.30 -53.83 -20.62
CA THR A 567 42.65 -53.33 -20.96
C THR A 567 43.34 -52.75 -19.73
N ARG A 568 44.65 -52.58 -19.77
CA ARG A 568 45.42 -52.10 -18.59
C ARG A 568 45.62 -50.59 -18.54
N VAL A 569 45.15 -49.85 -19.54
CA VAL A 569 45.28 -48.38 -19.63
C VAL A 569 43.93 -47.77 -20.00
N ALA A 570 43.65 -46.58 -19.50
CA ALA A 570 42.47 -45.81 -19.90
C ALA A 570 42.63 -45.21 -21.30
N GLU A 571 41.53 -44.82 -21.93
CA GLU A 571 41.55 -44.14 -23.22
C GLU A 571 42.20 -42.75 -23.16
N TRP A 572 41.76 -41.93 -22.20
CA TRP A 572 42.30 -40.60 -21.97
C TRP A 572 43.29 -40.62 -20.81
N PHE A 573 44.34 -39.82 -20.90
CA PHE A 573 45.40 -39.74 -19.90
C PHE A 573 46.07 -38.36 -19.87
N GLY A 574 47.03 -38.19 -18.96
CA GLY A 574 47.68 -36.92 -18.65
C GLY A 574 46.99 -36.18 -17.51
N ALA A 575 47.65 -35.14 -16.97
CA ALA A 575 47.16 -34.44 -15.79
C ALA A 575 45.82 -33.70 -16.00
N ASP A 576 45.51 -33.35 -17.25
CA ASP A 576 44.30 -32.63 -17.67
C ASP A 576 43.41 -33.45 -18.62
N CYS A 577 43.70 -34.75 -18.80
CA CYS A 577 43.00 -35.66 -19.73
C CYS A 577 42.97 -35.19 -21.20
N SER A 578 43.93 -34.37 -21.62
CA SER A 578 44.01 -33.91 -23.02
C SER A 578 44.69 -34.88 -23.98
N LEU A 579 45.31 -35.95 -23.46
CA LEU A 579 46.02 -36.95 -24.26
C LEU A 579 45.19 -38.22 -24.37
N ARG A 580 45.23 -38.88 -25.53
CA ARG A 580 44.48 -40.08 -25.85
C ARG A 580 45.41 -41.18 -26.36
N HIS A 581 45.28 -42.38 -25.81
CA HIS A 581 45.94 -43.55 -26.35
C HIS A 581 45.44 -43.86 -27.77
N CYS A 582 46.37 -44.21 -28.66
CA CYS A 582 46.13 -44.69 -30.01
C CYS A 582 45.66 -46.15 -30.03
N PRO A 583 45.10 -46.63 -31.16
CA PRO A 583 44.64 -48.00 -31.28
C PRO A 583 45.73 -49.04 -30.97
N SER A 584 45.35 -50.02 -30.15
CA SER A 584 46.17 -51.19 -29.83
C SER A 584 45.96 -52.30 -30.85
N GLY A 585 47.00 -53.10 -31.11
CA GLY A 585 46.89 -54.28 -31.99
C GLY A 585 48.07 -55.23 -31.85
N ASN A 586 47.94 -56.45 -32.37
CA ASN A 586 49.04 -57.40 -32.36
C ASN A 586 50.14 -56.95 -33.32
N ASP A 587 51.39 -57.25 -32.99
CA ASP A 587 52.50 -57.00 -33.89
C ASP A 587 52.52 -58.10 -34.98
N PRO A 588 52.44 -57.76 -36.27
CA PRO A 588 52.34 -58.78 -37.32
C PRO A 588 53.65 -59.53 -37.58
N LEU A 589 54.79 -59.12 -37.00
CA LEU A 589 56.07 -59.82 -37.19
C LEU A 589 56.42 -60.80 -36.08
N THR A 590 55.67 -60.80 -34.99
CA THR A 590 55.92 -61.66 -33.85
C THR A 590 55.00 -62.87 -33.91
N PRO A 591 55.52 -64.06 -33.55
CA PRO A 591 54.71 -65.28 -33.52
C PRO A 591 53.80 -65.38 -32.29
N GLN A 592 54.00 -64.50 -31.29
CA GLN A 592 53.19 -64.42 -30.08
C GLN A 592 52.12 -63.35 -30.27
N ASP A 593 50.98 -63.50 -29.58
CA ASP A 593 50.00 -62.43 -29.50
C ASP A 593 50.36 -61.49 -28.34
N GLU A 594 51.02 -60.37 -28.62
CA GLU A 594 51.36 -59.37 -27.61
C GLU A 594 50.13 -58.68 -27.01
N THR A 595 48.94 -58.84 -27.61
CA THR A 595 47.70 -58.34 -27.02
C THR A 595 47.11 -59.27 -25.97
N ASP A 596 47.55 -60.53 -25.91
CA ASP A 596 47.15 -61.46 -24.85
C ASP A 596 47.98 -61.26 -23.58
N CYS A 597 47.31 -60.79 -22.55
CA CYS A 597 47.91 -60.48 -21.26
C CYS A 597 47.55 -61.51 -20.17
N SER A 598 47.02 -62.67 -20.57
CA SER A 598 46.69 -63.77 -19.67
C SER A 598 47.93 -64.29 -18.95
N GLY A 599 47.94 -64.27 -17.62
CA GLY A 599 49.08 -64.70 -16.82
C GLY A 599 50.26 -63.72 -16.78
N VAL A 600 50.15 -62.56 -17.45
CA VAL A 600 51.20 -61.53 -17.47
C VAL A 600 51.01 -60.57 -16.29
N PRO A 601 52.03 -60.30 -15.45
CA PRO A 601 51.95 -59.29 -14.40
C PRO A 601 51.66 -57.90 -14.97
N ALA A 602 50.81 -57.13 -14.28
CA ALA A 602 50.55 -55.74 -14.63
C ALA A 602 51.78 -54.86 -14.32
N PRO A 603 52.07 -53.82 -15.11
CA PRO A 603 53.09 -52.83 -14.77
C PRO A 603 52.87 -52.29 -13.35
N GLY A 604 53.94 -52.21 -12.55
CA GLY A 604 53.86 -51.79 -11.14
C GLY A 604 53.52 -52.92 -10.14
N GLY A 605 53.35 -54.16 -10.60
CA GLY A 605 53.28 -55.35 -9.73
C GLY A 605 51.93 -55.55 -9.01
N VAL A 606 50.86 -54.92 -9.49
CA VAL A 606 49.59 -54.82 -8.75
C VAL A 606 48.66 -56.03 -8.95
N GLY A 607 49.08 -57.00 -9.75
CA GLY A 607 48.33 -58.21 -10.01
C GLY A 607 48.76 -58.88 -11.31
N VAL A 608 48.06 -59.95 -11.68
CA VAL A 608 48.29 -60.72 -12.90
C VAL A 608 46.99 -60.74 -13.71
N GLY A 609 47.09 -60.54 -15.03
CA GLY A 609 45.93 -60.61 -15.91
C GLY A 609 45.27 -61.98 -15.87
N VAL A 610 43.95 -62.01 -15.71
CA VAL A 610 43.18 -63.26 -15.81
C VAL A 610 43.08 -63.69 -17.29
N ALA A 611 42.66 -64.94 -17.53
CA ALA A 611 42.46 -65.43 -18.89
C ALA A 611 41.53 -64.50 -19.69
N GLY A 612 42.01 -64.01 -20.84
CA GLY A 612 41.30 -63.08 -21.72
C GLY A 612 41.54 -61.60 -21.43
N ASN A 613 42.40 -61.23 -20.47
CA ASN A 613 42.82 -59.85 -20.25
C ASN A 613 43.69 -59.34 -21.41
N LYS A 614 43.55 -58.05 -21.77
CA LYS A 614 44.20 -57.48 -22.95
C LYS A 614 45.36 -56.56 -22.60
N CYS A 615 46.52 -56.81 -23.20
CA CYS A 615 47.62 -55.85 -23.20
C CYS A 615 47.26 -54.69 -24.13
N PHE A 616 47.81 -53.51 -23.83
CA PHE A 616 47.69 -52.36 -24.70
C PHE A 616 49.00 -52.18 -25.46
N VAL A 617 49.01 -52.66 -26.70
CA VAL A 617 50.15 -52.61 -27.62
C VAL A 617 49.94 -51.45 -28.57
N GLU A 618 50.37 -50.27 -28.12
CA GLU A 618 50.24 -49.00 -28.81
C GLU A 618 50.74 -49.12 -30.27
N CYS A 619 49.85 -48.90 -31.25
CA CYS A 619 50.18 -48.97 -32.68
C CYS A 619 50.92 -50.25 -33.10
N SER A 620 50.60 -51.40 -32.48
CA SER A 620 51.20 -52.71 -32.79
C SER A 620 52.72 -52.76 -32.74
N ASN A 621 53.37 -51.85 -31.99
CA ASN A 621 54.83 -51.65 -32.03
C ASN A 621 55.39 -51.37 -33.45
N ARG A 622 54.53 -50.97 -34.40
CA ARG A 622 54.84 -50.74 -35.81
C ARG A 622 54.40 -49.36 -36.26
N GLY A 623 54.29 -48.41 -35.34
CA GLY A 623 53.99 -47.02 -35.62
C GLY A 623 54.31 -46.10 -34.45
N VAL A 624 54.22 -44.79 -34.70
CA VAL A 624 54.31 -43.74 -33.69
C VAL A 624 52.90 -43.25 -33.37
N CYS A 625 52.56 -43.12 -32.08
CA CYS A 625 51.28 -42.59 -31.64
C CYS A 625 51.32 -41.05 -31.51
N TYR A 626 50.30 -40.38 -32.04
CA TYR A 626 50.06 -38.95 -31.79
C TYR A 626 49.01 -38.78 -30.70
N PHE A 627 49.46 -38.65 -29.45
CA PHE A 627 48.59 -38.64 -28.28
C PHE A 627 47.57 -37.48 -28.24
N GLN A 628 47.80 -36.37 -28.93
CA GLN A 628 46.79 -35.29 -29.03
C GLN A 628 45.56 -35.71 -29.87
N THR A 629 45.72 -36.69 -30.75
CA THR A 629 44.66 -37.15 -31.67
C THR A 629 44.23 -38.59 -31.44
N GLY A 630 45.06 -39.39 -30.76
CA GLY A 630 44.88 -40.83 -30.60
C GLY A 630 45.00 -41.59 -31.94
N LYS A 631 45.82 -41.11 -32.88
CA LYS A 631 46.03 -41.76 -34.19
C LYS A 631 47.46 -42.27 -34.35
N CYS A 632 47.58 -43.47 -34.91
CA CYS A 632 48.86 -44.08 -35.27
C CYS A 632 49.37 -43.58 -36.62
N ARG A 633 50.68 -43.33 -36.70
CA ARG A 633 51.43 -43.27 -37.96
C ARG A 633 52.27 -44.52 -38.10
N CYS A 634 51.92 -45.37 -39.05
CA CYS A 634 52.60 -46.64 -39.24
C CYS A 634 54.01 -46.47 -39.81
N ALA A 635 54.89 -47.39 -39.47
CA ALA A 635 56.17 -47.57 -40.12
C ALA A 635 55.96 -48.10 -41.55
N THR A 636 56.94 -47.90 -42.43
CA THR A 636 56.87 -48.38 -43.82
C THR A 636 56.67 -49.89 -43.87
N GLY A 637 55.75 -50.36 -44.71
CA GLY A 637 55.39 -51.77 -44.81
C GLY A 637 54.28 -52.22 -43.84
N PHE A 638 53.69 -51.30 -43.07
CA PHE A 638 52.61 -51.57 -42.12
C PHE A 638 51.41 -50.66 -42.35
N SER A 639 50.19 -51.22 -42.21
CA SER A 639 48.93 -50.50 -42.45
C SER A 639 47.83 -50.89 -41.44
N GLY A 640 46.72 -50.15 -41.47
CA GLY A 640 45.61 -50.27 -40.53
C GLY A 640 45.65 -49.23 -39.41
N SER A 641 44.52 -49.03 -38.72
CA SER A 641 44.39 -47.99 -37.67
C SER A 641 45.32 -48.17 -36.47
N ALA A 642 45.74 -49.42 -36.22
CA ALA A 642 46.73 -49.78 -35.20
C ALA A 642 48.07 -50.25 -35.79
N CYS A 643 48.28 -50.18 -37.11
CA CYS A 643 49.49 -50.71 -37.76
C CYS A 643 49.69 -52.24 -37.62
N HIS A 644 48.61 -52.98 -37.39
CA HIS A 644 48.61 -54.43 -37.15
C HIS A 644 48.66 -55.29 -38.42
N ARG A 645 48.72 -54.70 -39.62
CA ARG A 645 48.78 -55.45 -40.89
C ARG A 645 50.09 -55.17 -41.60
N GLN A 646 50.77 -56.22 -42.05
CA GLN A 646 51.93 -56.09 -42.92
C GLN A 646 51.46 -55.98 -44.38
N ASP A 647 51.92 -54.96 -45.09
CA ASP A 647 51.53 -54.69 -46.47
C ASP A 647 52.76 -54.31 -47.31
N VAL A 648 53.08 -55.17 -48.29
CA VAL A 648 54.26 -55.08 -49.16
C VAL A 648 54.19 -53.86 -50.11
N LEU A 649 53.01 -53.24 -50.28
CA LEU A 649 52.80 -52.08 -51.15
C LEU A 649 52.48 -50.79 -50.39
N SER A 650 52.55 -50.78 -49.05
CA SER A 650 52.30 -49.56 -48.27
C SER A 650 53.49 -48.60 -48.29
N ASP A 651 53.52 -47.73 -49.30
CA ASP A 651 54.32 -46.51 -49.25
C ASP A 651 53.58 -45.48 -48.37
N ASN A 652 54.16 -45.17 -47.21
CA ASN A 652 53.65 -44.11 -46.35
C ASN A 652 53.99 -42.76 -46.98
N THR A 653 53.20 -42.34 -47.97
CA THR A 653 53.21 -40.94 -48.41
C THR A 653 53.08 -40.03 -47.19
N PRO A 654 53.97 -39.04 -47.01
CA PRO A 654 53.94 -38.21 -45.82
C PRO A 654 52.66 -37.37 -45.82
N LEU A 655 51.96 -37.38 -44.68
CA LEU A 655 50.98 -36.35 -44.36
C LEU A 655 51.66 -34.97 -44.44
N SER A 656 50.87 -33.94 -44.72
CA SER A 656 51.35 -32.59 -45.01
C SER A 656 52.23 -32.04 -43.89
N VAL A 657 53.10 -31.05 -44.21
CA VAL A 657 53.98 -30.37 -43.22
C VAL A 657 53.20 -29.87 -41.99
N VAL A 658 51.91 -29.58 -42.14
CA VAL A 658 50.99 -29.15 -41.07
C VAL A 658 50.69 -30.28 -40.08
N GLU A 659 50.57 -31.52 -40.54
CA GLU A 659 50.28 -32.69 -39.70
C GLU A 659 51.53 -33.17 -38.95
N VAL A 660 52.73 -32.95 -39.52
CA VAL A 660 54.01 -33.20 -38.84
C VAL A 660 54.26 -32.19 -37.71
N PHE A 661 53.88 -30.93 -37.89
CA PHE A 661 54.01 -29.89 -36.85
C PHE A 661 53.10 -30.08 -35.63
N MET A 662 51.99 -30.82 -35.77
CA MET A 662 51.09 -31.15 -34.66
C MET A 662 51.46 -32.43 -33.91
N GLY A 663 52.44 -33.19 -34.42
CA GLY A 663 53.03 -34.35 -33.76
C GLY A 663 54.26 -33.96 -32.96
N GLY A 664 54.07 -33.48 -31.73
CA GLY A 664 55.17 -33.13 -30.82
C GLY A 664 56.15 -34.28 -30.56
N TRP A 665 57.37 -33.90 -30.17
CA TRP A 665 58.54 -34.73 -29.81
C TRP A 665 58.24 -35.98 -28.98
#